data_AF-A0A3M7N5U1-F1
#
_entry.id   AF-A0A3M7N5U1-F1
#
_cell.length_a   1.000
_cell.length_b   1.000
_cell.length_c   1.000
_cell.angle_alpha   90.00
_cell.angle_beta   90.00
_cell.angle_gamma   90.00
#
_symmetry.space_group_name_H-M   'P 1'
#
loop_
_entity.id
_entity.type
_entity.pdbx_description
1 polymer ?
#
loop_
_entity_poly.entity_id
_entity_poly.type
_entity_poly.pdbx_seq_one_letter_code
_entity_poly.pdbx_strand_id
1 'polypeptide(L)'
;MGNHKKSHLPPRAPKSKGYGSRGVTDNDIFLLPVSDYQWMAAVTVLAAAVRLFRLYQPTSVVFDEVHFGGFASKYIKGRFFMDVHPPLAKLLITLAGWLAGFDGDFDFKDIGKDYLEPGVPYVYMRALPAILGVLTVPTLFLTLKAYGCKTATAVMGATLLIFENSLVTQSRLILLDSPLLICTAFTSLAWVSFTNQHELGPDRAFDAAWWFWLAATGLGLGATVSVKWVGLFTIAWVGSLTIVQLWNIWGDTEHVPVQKWFKHFLARVFCLIVVPLAFYVGMFGIHFICLVNPGDGDGFMSSEFQATLNNKGMADVPADVAFGSEITLRHHNTQGGYLHSHPHSYPTGSKQQQVTLYPHKDENNVFLVENATQPVLPGNITVPGPWAWSNTTDLIRNGDVIRLYHTATHRRIHSHDQRPPVTEADWQQEVTAYGYEGFEGDANDLFRVDIVKSLSEGDVAKERVRTIQTKFRLVHVMSGCALFSHKVKLPEWGFDQQEVTCARGGTLPNSVWYVEQNYHPSLGEDAEKVNYRNPGFLGKFWELQKVMWRTNAGLVESHAWDSRPPSWPILRRGINFWGRDFRQIYLLGNPAIWWPSTAAVLAYVVFKAVAVVRWQRGYRDYASVNFGRFDYEIGQTVLAWALHYFPFFLMARQLFLHHYLPALYFAILALSQMYDFVFYRIRCLGLKSTPAIGKAAAALFVLFSLGVFTLYAPLTYGSPWTRAQCHAVKLLDTWDFDCNTFHTELSQYNTPSVALEPVTAQADGQDNGGGISRQEFVEYRDEAGNVLSEEQVLALKAEGKASFETKYETRTRLVDELGNEVQPGLAPDHPDVDGADPETPARAYEAKSRPAEAEAESSKPNDKQGKAQPASEASEATKQELLHWLNSLLQLNMTKVEQCGTGAALCQVFDSIFLDVPMSRVRFDVKTEYAYIQNFKILQNAFARHNVDRTVPVESLIKCKMQDNLEFLQWSKRFWDQYFPGHEYDAIARRKASGGPPVAAPAAARTSVGAATRKPANTAAPRAAPRAGSATSGASVALKQENESLKEAIAGLEKERDFYFSKLRDIELLLQNAIELEPELEKDDNGLVKNIQAILYSTEEGFEIPAEAEPDANGDELDTF
;
A
#
# COMPACT_ATOMS: atom_id res chain seq x y z
N MET A 1 24.40 -40.30 -75.07
CA MET A 1 23.92 -39.01 -74.52
C MET A 1 23.14 -39.28 -73.25
N GLY A 2 23.18 -38.38 -72.25
CA GLY A 2 22.51 -38.57 -70.94
C GLY A 2 23.51 -38.64 -69.77
N ASN A 3 24.01 -37.48 -69.33
CA ASN A 3 25.10 -37.40 -68.36
C ASN A 3 24.63 -37.66 -66.92
N HIS A 4 25.10 -38.73 -66.28
CA HIS A 4 24.95 -38.95 -64.84
C HIS A 4 25.72 -37.89 -64.05
N LYS A 5 25.03 -36.86 -63.53
CA LYS A 5 25.56 -36.06 -62.42
C LYS A 5 25.58 -36.94 -61.16
N LYS A 6 26.75 -37.50 -60.85
CA LYS A 6 27.03 -38.12 -59.55
C LYS A 6 26.75 -37.09 -58.46
N SER A 7 25.74 -37.34 -57.63
CA SER A 7 25.54 -36.60 -56.39
C SER A 7 26.75 -36.87 -55.48
N HIS A 8 27.57 -35.86 -55.25
CA HIS A 8 28.57 -35.91 -54.17
C HIS A 8 27.84 -36.03 -52.84
N LEU A 9 27.68 -37.26 -52.35
CA LEU A 9 27.36 -37.49 -50.95
C LEU A 9 28.44 -36.79 -50.12
N PRO A 10 28.07 -35.90 -49.17
CA PRO A 10 29.06 -35.29 -48.30
C PRO A 10 29.79 -36.40 -47.52
N PRO A 11 31.10 -36.23 -47.22
CA PRO A 11 31.86 -37.25 -46.51
C PRO A 11 31.17 -37.59 -45.20
N ARG A 12 31.05 -38.89 -44.91
CA ARG A 12 30.46 -39.42 -43.68
C ARG A 12 31.18 -38.76 -42.51
N ALA A 13 30.45 -38.03 -41.68
CA ALA A 13 31.04 -37.26 -40.58
C ALA A 13 31.92 -38.18 -39.72
N PRO A 14 33.09 -37.70 -39.23
CA PRO A 14 33.93 -38.50 -38.37
C PRO A 14 33.14 -38.97 -37.15
N LYS A 15 33.28 -40.25 -36.78
CA LYS A 15 32.65 -40.79 -35.57
C LYS A 15 33.06 -39.93 -34.38
N SER A 16 32.08 -39.48 -33.59
CA SER A 16 32.36 -38.74 -32.36
C SER A 16 33.18 -39.59 -31.40
N LYS A 17 34.02 -38.98 -30.57
CA LYS A 17 34.73 -39.67 -29.48
C LYS A 17 33.86 -39.89 -28.23
N GLY A 18 32.61 -39.43 -28.24
CA GLY A 18 31.61 -39.60 -27.18
C GLY A 18 30.47 -38.59 -27.27
N TYR A 19 29.77 -38.35 -26.17
CA TYR A 19 28.61 -37.43 -26.04
C TYR A 19 28.94 -35.92 -26.13
N GLY A 20 30.05 -35.53 -26.77
CA GLY A 20 30.40 -34.11 -26.97
C GLY A 20 29.51 -33.42 -28.00
N SER A 21 29.11 -32.19 -27.74
CA SER A 21 28.29 -31.38 -28.65
C SER A 21 29.04 -30.97 -29.91
N ARG A 22 28.38 -31.09 -31.07
CA ARG A 22 28.97 -30.74 -32.36
C ARG A 22 29.26 -29.25 -32.48
N GLY A 23 30.52 -28.91 -32.78
CA GLY A 23 30.94 -27.55 -33.09
C GLY A 23 31.22 -26.66 -31.89
N VAL A 24 31.31 -27.25 -30.70
CA VAL A 24 31.72 -26.54 -29.48
C VAL A 24 33.24 -26.36 -29.45
N THR A 25 33.67 -25.23 -28.94
CA THR A 25 35.07 -24.87 -28.70
C THR A 25 35.25 -24.53 -27.23
N ASP A 26 36.41 -24.87 -26.67
CA ASP A 26 36.71 -24.56 -25.28
C ASP A 26 36.92 -23.04 -25.11
N ASN A 27 35.87 -22.36 -24.65
CA ASN A 27 35.88 -20.91 -24.42
C ASN A 27 36.13 -20.59 -22.93
N ASP A 28 37.03 -21.33 -22.26
CA ASP A 28 37.35 -21.12 -20.85
C ASP A 28 37.73 -19.66 -20.58
N ILE A 29 36.95 -19.01 -19.71
CA ILE A 29 37.10 -17.59 -19.39
C ILE A 29 38.36 -17.31 -18.56
N PHE A 30 39.00 -18.33 -17.99
CA PHE A 30 40.30 -18.21 -17.32
C PHE A 30 41.49 -18.18 -18.30
N LEU A 31 41.26 -18.57 -19.56
CA LEU A 31 42.30 -18.66 -20.60
C LEU A 31 42.12 -17.61 -21.70
N LEU A 32 41.42 -16.51 -21.40
CA LEU A 32 41.20 -15.42 -22.35
C LEU A 32 42.51 -14.68 -22.68
N PRO A 33 42.67 -14.18 -23.93
CA PRO A 33 43.77 -13.27 -24.27
C PRO A 33 43.80 -12.03 -23.36
N VAL A 34 45.00 -11.54 -23.05
CA VAL A 34 45.20 -10.32 -22.23
C VAL A 34 44.40 -9.12 -22.74
N SER A 35 44.22 -9.00 -24.07
CA SER A 35 43.39 -7.96 -24.69
C SER A 35 41.92 -8.01 -24.26
N ASP A 36 41.36 -9.19 -24.01
CA ASP A 36 39.97 -9.33 -23.59
C ASP A 36 39.80 -8.90 -22.13
N TYR A 37 40.77 -9.19 -21.26
CA TYR A 37 40.81 -8.66 -19.89
C TYR A 37 41.01 -7.13 -19.86
N GLN A 38 41.83 -6.58 -20.77
CA GLN A 38 41.97 -5.13 -20.93
C GLN A 38 40.63 -4.47 -21.33
N TRP A 39 39.91 -5.05 -22.29
CA TRP A 39 38.57 -4.57 -22.66
C TRP A 39 37.56 -4.71 -21.53
N MET A 40 37.58 -5.82 -20.79
CA MET A 40 36.74 -6.03 -19.60
C MET A 40 37.01 -4.97 -18.53
N ALA A 41 38.28 -4.68 -18.25
CA ALA A 41 38.67 -3.63 -17.30
C ALA A 41 38.19 -2.25 -17.78
N ALA A 42 38.37 -1.92 -19.06
CA ALA A 42 37.92 -0.64 -19.63
C ALA A 42 36.39 -0.44 -19.51
N VAL A 43 35.58 -1.46 -19.86
CA VAL A 43 34.12 -1.36 -19.68
C VAL A 43 33.70 -1.34 -18.21
N THR A 44 34.48 -1.97 -17.31
CA THR A 44 34.21 -1.92 -15.86
C THR A 44 34.50 -0.54 -15.27
N VAL A 45 35.59 0.12 -15.70
CA VAL A 45 35.90 1.51 -15.31
C VAL A 45 34.83 2.47 -15.85
N LEU A 46 34.38 2.29 -17.10
CA LEU A 46 33.28 3.06 -17.66
C LEU A 46 31.96 2.83 -16.90
N ALA A 47 31.66 1.58 -16.54
CA ALA A 47 30.49 1.23 -15.74
C ALA A 47 30.52 1.89 -14.35
N ALA A 48 31.70 1.94 -13.71
CA ALA A 48 31.90 2.64 -12.45
C ALA A 48 31.69 4.16 -12.58
N ALA A 49 32.26 4.77 -13.63
CA ALA A 49 32.07 6.20 -13.90
C ALA A 49 30.60 6.59 -14.12
N VAL A 50 29.79 5.70 -14.70
CA VAL A 50 28.34 5.90 -14.91
C VAL A 50 27.56 5.62 -13.61
N ARG A 51 27.65 4.41 -13.03
CA ARG A 51 26.81 4.02 -11.89
C ARG A 51 27.15 4.69 -10.56
N LEU A 52 28.40 5.08 -10.34
CA LEU A 52 28.82 5.79 -9.13
C LEU A 52 28.68 7.32 -9.27
N PHE A 53 28.17 7.81 -10.40
CA PHE A 53 27.99 9.25 -10.63
C PHE A 53 26.95 9.84 -9.66
N ARG A 54 27.42 10.79 -8.84
CA ARG A 54 26.62 11.58 -7.89
C ARG A 54 25.70 10.76 -6.98
N LEU A 55 26.19 9.67 -6.38
CA LEU A 55 25.40 8.86 -5.42
C LEU A 55 24.83 9.66 -4.23
N TYR A 56 25.47 10.79 -3.89
CA TYR A 56 25.00 11.76 -2.89
C TYR A 56 23.77 12.59 -3.33
N GLN A 57 23.31 12.45 -4.59
CA GLN A 57 22.14 13.15 -5.12
C GLN A 57 21.05 12.12 -5.49
N PRO A 58 19.79 12.29 -5.05
CA PRO A 58 19.29 13.31 -4.12
C PRO A 58 19.76 13.06 -2.67
N THR A 59 19.70 14.08 -1.82
CA THR A 59 20.04 13.96 -0.38
C THR A 59 18.94 13.31 0.45
N SER A 60 17.83 12.93 -0.17
CA SER A 60 16.61 12.45 0.47
C SER A 60 16.21 11.03 0.06
N VAL A 61 15.29 10.45 0.84
CA VAL A 61 14.68 9.13 0.65
C VAL A 61 13.89 9.06 -0.66
N VAL A 62 14.02 7.94 -1.37
CA VAL A 62 13.37 7.64 -2.67
C VAL A 62 12.38 6.47 -2.52
N PHE A 63 11.36 6.37 -3.38
CA PHE A 63 10.22 5.43 -3.35
C PHE A 63 10.39 4.15 -2.51
N ASP A 64 11.29 3.23 -2.90
CA ASP A 64 11.48 1.94 -2.20
C ASP A 64 12.63 1.95 -1.17
N GLU A 65 13.41 3.03 -1.07
CA GLU A 65 14.38 3.21 0.02
C GLU A 65 13.68 3.31 1.39
N VAL A 66 12.40 3.73 1.41
CA VAL A 66 11.55 3.73 2.61
C VAL A 66 11.51 2.34 3.26
N HIS A 67 11.38 1.30 2.44
CA HIS A 67 11.30 -0.09 2.87
C HIS A 67 12.67 -0.63 3.25
N PHE A 68 13.64 -0.58 2.33
CA PHE A 68 14.92 -1.27 2.52
C PHE A 68 15.87 -0.56 3.49
N GLY A 69 15.81 0.76 3.57
CA GLY A 69 16.45 1.53 4.64
C GLY A 69 15.81 1.22 5.99
N GLY A 70 14.48 1.24 6.07
CA GLY A 70 13.73 0.87 7.28
C GLY A 70 14.07 -0.54 7.78
N PHE A 71 14.20 -1.52 6.89
CA PHE A 71 14.65 -2.86 7.26
C PHE A 71 16.10 -2.90 7.77
N ALA A 72 17.01 -2.08 7.23
CA ALA A 72 18.37 -1.96 7.75
C ALA A 72 18.38 -1.43 9.20
N SER A 73 17.60 -0.39 9.49
CA SER A 73 17.40 0.10 10.87
C SER A 73 16.87 -1.00 11.80
N LYS A 74 15.92 -1.82 11.33
CA LYS A 74 15.35 -2.93 12.12
C LYS A 74 16.38 -4.03 12.40
N TYR A 75 17.25 -4.39 11.44
CA TYR A 75 18.34 -5.32 11.69
C TYR A 75 19.39 -4.78 12.67
N ILE A 76 19.81 -3.52 12.56
CA ILE A 76 20.81 -2.93 13.46
C ILE A 76 20.27 -2.91 14.91
N LYS A 77 18.99 -2.56 15.08
CA LYS A 77 18.29 -2.60 16.37
C LYS A 77 17.86 -4.02 16.81
N GLY A 78 18.15 -5.04 16.01
CA GLY A 78 17.75 -6.43 16.21
C GLY A 78 16.24 -6.67 16.31
N ARG A 79 15.40 -5.72 15.87
CA ARG A 79 13.93 -5.77 15.99
C ARG A 79 13.32 -6.63 14.90
N PHE A 80 12.63 -7.68 15.28
CA PHE A 80 11.99 -8.60 14.35
C PHE A 80 10.95 -7.89 13.47
N PHE A 81 11.00 -8.22 12.18
CA PHE A 81 10.07 -7.71 11.18
C PHE A 81 9.72 -8.81 10.19
N MET A 82 8.55 -8.68 9.55
CA MET A 82 8.10 -9.59 8.50
C MET A 82 8.14 -8.85 7.17
N ASP A 83 8.66 -9.51 6.13
CA ASP A 83 8.74 -9.00 4.76
C ASP A 83 8.54 -10.17 3.80
N VAL A 84 8.01 -9.90 2.60
CA VAL A 84 7.73 -10.90 1.56
C VAL A 84 8.99 -11.37 0.83
N HIS A 85 10.13 -10.71 1.00
CA HIS A 85 11.38 -11.08 0.36
C HIS A 85 12.34 -11.82 1.30
N PRO A 86 13.08 -12.82 0.81
CA PRO A 86 14.19 -13.43 1.54
C PRO A 86 15.29 -12.44 1.99
N PRO A 87 16.13 -12.80 2.98
CA PRO A 87 16.86 -11.81 3.77
C PRO A 87 18.17 -11.29 3.16
N LEU A 88 18.80 -11.97 2.19
CA LEU A 88 20.19 -11.70 1.79
C LEU A 88 20.42 -10.25 1.34
N ALA A 89 19.59 -9.71 0.45
CA ALA A 89 19.79 -8.33 -0.04
C ALA A 89 19.68 -7.30 1.09
N LYS A 90 18.73 -7.49 2.00
CA LYS A 90 18.53 -6.61 3.16
C LYS A 90 19.69 -6.75 4.16
N LEU A 91 20.20 -7.96 4.39
CA LEU A 91 21.41 -8.20 5.20
C LEU A 91 22.65 -7.54 4.60
N LEU A 92 22.82 -7.58 3.27
CA LEU A 92 23.93 -6.89 2.59
C LEU A 92 23.82 -5.36 2.72
N ILE A 93 22.63 -4.78 2.49
CA ILE A 93 22.38 -3.35 2.69
C ILE A 93 22.63 -2.93 4.15
N THR A 94 22.18 -3.76 5.10
CA THR A 94 22.45 -3.56 6.53
C THR A 94 23.95 -3.57 6.83
N LEU A 95 24.70 -4.53 6.27
CA LEU A 95 26.15 -4.63 6.42
C LEU A 95 26.86 -3.38 5.87
N ALA A 96 26.42 -2.85 4.72
CA ALA A 96 26.97 -1.60 4.17
C ALA A 96 26.68 -0.38 5.06
N GLY A 97 25.45 -0.26 5.59
CA GLY A 97 25.11 0.79 6.54
C GLY A 97 25.92 0.70 7.84
N TRP A 98 25.97 -0.50 8.44
CA TRP A 98 26.70 -0.76 9.69
C TRP A 98 28.22 -0.51 9.56
N LEU A 99 28.84 -0.97 8.46
CA LEU A 99 30.25 -0.68 8.17
C LEU A 99 30.54 0.81 7.93
N ALA A 100 29.53 1.57 7.52
CA ALA A 100 29.60 3.02 7.34
C ALA A 100 29.19 3.82 8.58
N GLY A 101 28.93 3.15 9.71
CA GLY A 101 28.60 3.79 10.99
C GLY A 101 27.12 4.10 11.21
N PHE A 102 26.19 3.50 10.46
CA PHE A 102 24.76 3.65 10.72
C PHE A 102 24.35 2.92 12.01
N ASP A 103 23.66 3.64 12.90
CA ASP A 103 23.13 3.18 14.19
C ASP A 103 21.66 2.69 14.11
N GLY A 104 20.98 2.98 13.01
CA GLY A 104 19.56 2.67 12.82
C GLY A 104 18.60 3.74 13.34
N ASP A 105 19.08 4.87 13.86
CA ASP A 105 18.27 5.97 14.41
C ASP A 105 17.82 6.99 13.33
N PHE A 106 17.31 6.44 12.22
CA PHE A 106 16.56 7.21 11.21
C PHE A 106 15.27 6.47 10.82
N ASP A 107 14.19 7.23 10.72
CA ASP A 107 12.86 6.76 10.36
C ASP A 107 12.56 7.04 8.88
N PHE A 108 12.65 5.98 8.07
CA PHE A 108 12.58 5.99 6.60
C PHE A 108 11.15 6.15 6.04
N LYS A 109 10.12 6.46 6.84
CA LYS A 109 8.70 6.48 6.40
C LYS A 109 8.42 7.26 5.11
N ASP A 110 9.02 8.44 4.96
CA ASP A 110 8.53 9.46 4.03
C ASP A 110 9.51 9.66 2.86
N ILE A 111 8.99 9.61 1.62
CA ILE A 111 9.74 9.97 0.41
C ILE A 111 10.07 11.47 0.47
N GLY A 112 11.28 11.86 0.08
CA GLY A 112 11.71 13.27 0.08
C GLY A 112 12.29 13.78 1.41
N LYS A 113 12.20 12.99 2.50
CA LYS A 113 12.86 13.26 3.79
C LYS A 113 14.38 13.26 3.66
N ASP A 114 15.06 14.27 4.21
CA ASP A 114 16.50 14.45 4.05
C ASP A 114 17.33 13.55 4.99
N TYR A 115 18.48 13.08 4.50
CA TYR A 115 19.46 12.28 5.23
C TYR A 115 20.56 13.11 5.92
N LEU A 116 20.75 14.37 5.52
CA LEU A 116 21.90 15.19 5.94
C LEU A 116 21.88 15.56 7.42
N GLU A 117 20.78 16.15 7.91
CA GLU A 117 20.68 16.58 9.31
C GLU A 117 20.79 15.41 10.29
N PRO A 118 20.15 14.24 10.07
CA PRO A 118 20.32 13.08 10.94
C PRO A 118 21.62 12.29 10.70
N GLY A 119 22.52 12.75 9.82
CA GLY A 119 23.84 12.15 9.62
C GLY A 119 23.86 10.74 9.00
N VAL A 120 22.80 10.33 8.29
CA VAL A 120 22.68 8.96 7.76
C VAL A 120 23.75 8.70 6.69
N PRO A 121 24.50 7.58 6.72
CA PRO A 121 25.53 7.27 5.71
C PRO A 121 24.92 6.71 4.39
N TYR A 122 23.84 7.33 3.90
CA TYR A 122 23.08 6.86 2.73
C TYR A 122 23.94 6.70 1.47
N VAL A 123 24.98 7.53 1.30
CA VAL A 123 25.92 7.43 0.16
C VAL A 123 26.61 6.08 0.12
N TYR A 124 27.03 5.55 1.28
CA TYR A 124 27.66 4.23 1.38
C TYR A 124 26.64 3.09 1.25
N MET A 125 25.43 3.29 1.76
CA MET A 125 24.31 2.35 1.57
C MET A 125 23.90 2.22 0.10
N ARG A 126 23.92 3.33 -0.66
CA ARG A 126 23.72 3.37 -2.13
C ARG A 126 24.93 2.85 -2.92
N ALA A 127 26.15 3.06 -2.41
CA ALA A 127 27.36 2.57 -3.06
C ALA A 127 27.39 1.04 -3.20
N LEU A 128 26.83 0.29 -2.26
CA LEU A 128 26.76 -1.18 -2.37
C LEU A 128 25.90 -1.62 -3.58
N PRO A 129 24.60 -1.31 -3.71
CA PRO A 129 23.82 -1.58 -4.92
C PRO A 129 24.49 -1.08 -6.19
N ALA A 130 25.16 0.09 -6.14
CA ALA A 130 25.80 0.66 -7.32
C ALA A 130 27.03 -0.15 -7.75
N ILE A 131 27.88 -0.57 -6.80
CA ILE A 131 29.03 -1.46 -7.05
C ILE A 131 28.54 -2.84 -7.55
N LEU A 132 27.48 -3.40 -6.96
CA LEU A 132 26.89 -4.65 -7.44
C LEU A 132 26.36 -4.49 -8.88
N GLY A 133 25.74 -3.34 -9.19
CA GLY A 133 25.37 -2.94 -10.55
C GLY A 133 26.57 -2.82 -11.50
N VAL A 134 27.70 -2.26 -11.05
CA VAL A 134 28.95 -2.21 -11.82
C VAL A 134 29.44 -3.62 -12.14
N LEU A 135 29.41 -4.54 -11.17
CA LEU A 135 29.85 -5.92 -11.34
C LEU A 135 29.00 -6.70 -12.37
N THR A 136 27.75 -6.32 -12.63
CA THR A 136 26.93 -6.99 -13.67
C THR A 136 27.55 -6.86 -15.07
N VAL A 137 28.32 -5.81 -15.34
CA VAL A 137 28.92 -5.50 -16.64
C VAL A 137 30.07 -6.45 -17.02
N PRO A 138 31.14 -6.63 -16.22
CA PRO A 138 32.14 -7.66 -16.49
C PRO A 138 31.54 -9.06 -16.46
N THR A 139 30.53 -9.33 -15.62
CA THR A 139 29.82 -10.62 -15.62
C THR A 139 29.10 -10.89 -16.95
N LEU A 140 28.39 -9.90 -17.52
CA LEU A 140 27.77 -10.04 -18.85
C LEU A 140 28.83 -10.17 -19.96
N PHE A 141 29.92 -9.39 -19.90
CA PHE A 141 31.05 -9.50 -20.83
C PHE A 141 31.59 -10.94 -20.84
N LEU A 142 31.94 -11.47 -19.66
CA LEU A 142 32.45 -12.83 -19.51
C LEU A 142 31.43 -13.89 -19.93
N THR A 143 30.13 -13.65 -19.72
CA THR A 143 29.06 -14.56 -20.16
C THR A 143 29.02 -14.65 -21.68
N LEU A 144 29.11 -13.52 -22.39
CA LEU A 144 29.20 -13.50 -23.85
C LEU A 144 30.50 -14.15 -24.36
N LYS A 145 31.62 -13.99 -23.63
CA LYS A 145 32.88 -14.69 -23.94
C LYS A 145 32.76 -16.22 -23.74
N ALA A 146 32.09 -16.69 -22.70
CA ALA A 146 31.83 -18.11 -22.45
C ALA A 146 30.92 -18.73 -23.52
N TYR A 147 29.93 -17.99 -24.04
CA TYR A 147 29.17 -18.34 -25.26
C TYR A 147 30.02 -18.32 -26.55
N GLY A 148 31.30 -17.95 -26.49
CA GLY A 148 32.21 -17.88 -27.65
C GLY A 148 31.99 -16.66 -28.55
N CYS A 149 31.33 -15.60 -28.06
CA CYS A 149 31.15 -14.37 -28.84
C CYS A 149 32.48 -13.63 -29.05
N LYS A 150 32.56 -12.85 -30.13
CA LYS A 150 33.71 -11.98 -30.39
C LYS A 150 33.78 -10.85 -29.39
N THR A 151 34.99 -10.38 -29.12
CA THR A 151 35.24 -9.31 -28.14
C THR A 151 34.52 -8.02 -28.49
N ALA A 152 34.36 -7.69 -29.78
CA ALA A 152 33.51 -6.57 -30.21
C ALA A 152 32.05 -6.72 -29.76
N THR A 153 31.48 -7.92 -29.88
CA THR A 153 30.12 -8.25 -29.40
C THR A 153 30.04 -8.21 -27.87
N ALA A 154 31.05 -8.71 -27.17
CA ALA A 154 31.11 -8.70 -25.71
C ALA A 154 31.21 -7.28 -25.15
N VAL A 155 32.05 -6.42 -25.75
CA VAL A 155 32.13 -4.98 -25.44
C VAL A 155 30.79 -4.29 -25.75
N MET A 156 30.18 -4.57 -26.90
CA MET A 156 28.87 -4.00 -27.26
C MET A 156 27.81 -4.35 -26.21
N GLY A 157 27.61 -5.63 -25.89
CA GLY A 157 26.63 -6.06 -24.89
C GLY A 157 26.89 -5.48 -23.50
N ALA A 158 28.16 -5.43 -23.08
CA ALA A 158 28.57 -4.81 -21.82
C ALA A 158 28.21 -3.32 -21.79
N THR A 159 28.51 -2.58 -22.87
CA THR A 159 28.25 -1.14 -22.96
C THR A 159 26.77 -0.80 -23.11
N LEU A 160 25.97 -1.67 -23.75
CA LEU A 160 24.50 -1.56 -23.72
C LEU A 160 23.99 -1.68 -22.27
N LEU A 161 24.53 -2.60 -21.47
CA LEU A 161 24.19 -2.71 -20.05
C LEU A 161 24.68 -1.52 -19.19
N ILE A 162 25.69 -0.77 -19.64
CA ILE A 162 26.14 0.47 -18.98
C ILE A 162 25.14 1.60 -19.24
N PHE A 163 24.70 1.75 -20.49
CA PHE A 163 23.83 2.85 -20.93
C PHE A 163 22.34 2.48 -20.92
N GLU A 164 21.94 1.52 -20.09
CA GLU A 164 20.54 1.23 -19.81
C GLU A 164 20.08 2.02 -18.58
N ASN A 165 19.36 3.13 -18.82
CA ASN A 165 18.79 4.02 -17.81
C ASN A 165 18.09 3.26 -16.66
N SER A 166 17.23 2.28 -16.92
CA SER A 166 16.46 1.63 -15.84
C SER A 166 17.36 0.84 -14.86
N LEU A 167 18.38 0.17 -15.39
CA LEU A 167 19.36 -0.58 -14.61
C LEU A 167 20.34 0.35 -13.88
N VAL A 168 20.59 1.56 -14.40
CA VAL A 168 21.37 2.59 -13.67
C VAL A 168 20.53 3.15 -12.52
N THR A 169 19.29 3.58 -12.76
CA THR A 169 18.34 4.07 -11.73
C THR A 169 18.16 3.07 -10.58
N GLN A 170 18.02 1.78 -10.90
CA GLN A 170 17.90 0.72 -9.90
C GLN A 170 19.19 0.36 -9.15
N SER A 171 20.35 0.71 -9.71
CA SER A 171 21.64 0.46 -9.07
C SER A 171 22.12 1.58 -8.17
N ARG A 172 21.70 2.82 -8.40
CA ARG A 172 22.19 3.98 -7.64
C ARG A 172 21.48 4.22 -6.30
N LEU A 173 20.45 3.42 -5.97
CA LEU A 173 19.55 3.60 -4.83
C LEU A 173 19.63 2.41 -3.87
N ILE A 174 19.12 2.56 -2.65
CA ILE A 174 19.08 1.51 -1.61
C ILE A 174 17.98 0.48 -1.93
N LEU A 175 18.18 -0.30 -3.00
CA LEU A 175 17.19 -1.23 -3.58
C LEU A 175 17.73 -2.65 -3.70
N LEU A 176 16.85 -3.66 -3.59
CA LEU A 176 17.23 -5.08 -3.64
C LEU A 176 17.42 -5.65 -5.05
N ASP A 177 17.00 -4.94 -6.11
CA ASP A 177 17.03 -5.48 -7.46
C ASP A 177 18.46 -5.52 -8.03
N SER A 178 19.39 -4.68 -7.57
CA SER A 178 20.79 -4.78 -7.98
C SER A 178 21.51 -6.01 -7.41
N PRO A 179 21.39 -6.34 -6.10
CA PRO A 179 21.72 -7.66 -5.56
C PRO A 179 21.09 -8.82 -6.35
N LEU A 180 19.82 -8.70 -6.77
CA LEU A 180 19.14 -9.73 -7.56
C LEU A 180 19.78 -9.91 -8.94
N LEU A 181 20.04 -8.80 -9.64
CA LEU A 181 20.61 -8.79 -10.98
C LEU A 181 22.04 -9.34 -11.00
N ILE A 182 22.90 -8.98 -10.03
CA ILE A 182 24.25 -9.57 -9.97
C ILE A 182 24.23 -11.06 -9.61
N CYS A 183 23.36 -11.51 -8.71
CA CYS A 183 23.24 -12.94 -8.41
C CYS A 183 22.73 -13.73 -9.62
N THR A 184 21.75 -13.17 -10.35
CA THR A 184 21.22 -13.74 -11.61
C THR A 184 22.31 -13.79 -12.68
N ALA A 185 23.05 -12.70 -12.87
CA ALA A 185 24.14 -12.59 -13.84
C ALA A 185 25.30 -13.55 -13.52
N PHE A 186 25.71 -13.65 -12.25
CA PHE A 186 26.73 -14.59 -11.79
C PHE A 186 26.29 -16.04 -11.99
N THR A 187 25.04 -16.36 -11.69
CA THR A 187 24.47 -17.69 -11.94
C THR A 187 24.45 -18.01 -13.42
N SER A 188 24.11 -17.04 -14.28
CA SER A 188 24.17 -17.18 -15.74
C SER A 188 25.59 -17.43 -16.22
N LEU A 189 26.57 -16.65 -15.75
CA LEU A 189 27.99 -16.86 -16.06
C LEU A 189 28.47 -18.26 -15.65
N ALA A 190 28.18 -18.66 -14.41
CA ALA A 190 28.59 -19.95 -13.89
C ALA A 190 27.95 -21.11 -14.66
N TRP A 191 26.66 -20.99 -15.00
CA TRP A 191 25.94 -22.00 -15.79
C TRP A 191 26.46 -22.11 -17.23
N VAL A 192 26.78 -20.98 -17.87
CA VAL A 192 27.31 -20.97 -19.25
C VAL A 192 28.74 -21.50 -19.27
N SER A 193 29.59 -21.15 -18.30
CA SER A 193 30.93 -21.73 -18.14
C SER A 193 30.90 -23.22 -17.82
N PHE A 194 29.95 -23.67 -16.99
CA PHE A 194 29.67 -25.09 -16.76
C PHE A 194 29.25 -25.78 -18.05
N THR A 195 28.32 -25.20 -18.80
CA THR A 195 27.79 -25.74 -20.05
C THR A 195 28.89 -25.86 -21.10
N ASN A 196 29.76 -24.85 -21.25
CA ASN A 196 30.94 -24.88 -22.10
C ASN A 196 31.85 -26.10 -21.78
N GLN A 197 32.23 -26.29 -20.51
CA GLN A 197 33.02 -27.47 -20.11
C GLN A 197 32.25 -28.79 -20.27
N HIS A 198 30.95 -28.81 -20.00
CA HIS A 198 30.13 -30.01 -20.13
C HIS A 198 29.95 -30.45 -21.60
N GLU A 199 29.75 -29.50 -22.51
CA GLU A 199 29.52 -29.75 -23.93
C GLU A 199 30.75 -30.25 -24.67
N LEU A 200 31.96 -30.06 -24.13
CA LEU A 200 33.19 -30.72 -24.61
C LEU A 200 33.18 -32.25 -24.38
N GLY A 201 32.20 -32.77 -23.63
CA GLY A 201 31.91 -34.19 -23.54
C GLY A 201 32.78 -34.92 -22.50
N PRO A 202 33.25 -36.17 -22.78
CA PRO A 202 33.95 -36.97 -21.80
C PRO A 202 35.33 -36.42 -21.41
N ASP A 203 35.97 -35.61 -22.27
CA ASP A 203 37.34 -35.11 -22.09
C ASP A 203 37.46 -34.02 -21.01
N ARG A 204 36.33 -33.42 -20.57
CA ARG A 204 36.24 -32.39 -19.52
C ARG A 204 35.25 -32.71 -18.40
N ALA A 205 34.42 -33.74 -18.57
CA ALA A 205 33.39 -34.08 -17.60
C ALA A 205 33.99 -34.58 -16.28
N PHE A 206 33.58 -33.95 -15.17
CA PHE A 206 34.08 -34.19 -13.81
C PHE A 206 35.52 -33.71 -13.52
N ASP A 207 36.12 -32.90 -14.40
CA ASP A 207 37.34 -32.15 -14.08
C ASP A 207 37.11 -31.15 -12.93
N ALA A 208 38.19 -30.65 -12.33
CA ALA A 208 38.11 -29.62 -11.28
C ALA A 208 37.35 -28.36 -11.74
N ALA A 209 37.56 -27.91 -12.99
CA ALA A 209 36.83 -26.78 -13.58
C ALA A 209 35.32 -27.08 -13.78
N TRP A 210 34.98 -28.31 -14.17
CA TRP A 210 33.60 -28.76 -14.33
C TRP A 210 32.85 -28.75 -12.99
N TRP A 211 33.49 -29.27 -11.93
CA TRP A 211 32.94 -29.23 -10.57
C TRP A 211 32.85 -27.82 -10.00
N PHE A 212 33.88 -26.99 -10.22
CA PHE A 212 33.90 -25.59 -9.79
C PHE A 212 32.71 -24.82 -10.37
N TRP A 213 32.52 -24.86 -11.70
CA TRP A 213 31.42 -24.13 -12.33
C TRP A 213 30.03 -24.69 -11.98
N LEU A 214 29.90 -26.00 -11.78
CA LEU A 214 28.65 -26.60 -11.32
C LEU A 214 28.30 -26.19 -9.88
N ALA A 215 29.28 -26.20 -8.97
CA ALA A 215 29.11 -25.76 -7.58
C ALA A 215 28.88 -24.24 -7.48
N ALA A 216 29.57 -23.44 -8.29
CA ALA A 216 29.36 -22.00 -8.41
C ALA A 216 27.95 -21.66 -8.92
N THR A 217 27.42 -22.45 -9.88
CA THR A 217 26.02 -22.34 -10.31
C THR A 217 25.08 -22.61 -9.13
N GLY A 218 25.34 -23.66 -8.36
CA GLY A 218 24.60 -24.00 -7.14
C GLY A 218 24.55 -22.88 -6.10
N LEU A 219 25.72 -22.30 -5.81
CA LEU A 219 25.85 -21.16 -4.89
C LEU A 219 25.11 -19.93 -5.44
N GLY A 220 25.23 -19.65 -6.75
CA GLY A 220 24.52 -18.56 -7.42
C GLY A 220 23.00 -18.71 -7.35
N LEU A 221 22.47 -19.90 -7.61
CA LEU A 221 21.04 -20.20 -7.45
C LEU A 221 20.57 -19.95 -6.02
N GLY A 222 21.34 -20.41 -5.02
CA GLY A 222 21.07 -20.18 -3.60
C GLY A 222 21.06 -18.69 -3.24
N ALA A 223 22.06 -17.94 -3.70
CA ALA A 223 22.12 -16.49 -3.49
C ALA A 223 20.95 -15.76 -4.15
N THR A 224 20.62 -16.10 -5.41
CA THR A 224 19.55 -15.43 -6.17
C THR A 224 18.18 -15.61 -5.50
N VAL A 225 17.83 -16.83 -5.09
CA VAL A 225 16.56 -17.07 -4.36
C VAL A 225 16.58 -16.50 -2.94
N SER A 226 17.76 -16.34 -2.32
CA SER A 226 17.91 -15.68 -1.02
C SER A 226 17.79 -14.15 -1.07
N VAL A 227 17.79 -13.54 -2.26
CA VAL A 227 17.49 -12.12 -2.47
C VAL A 227 15.99 -11.87 -2.67
N LYS A 228 15.38 -12.53 -3.67
CA LYS A 228 13.97 -12.36 -4.05
C LYS A 228 13.47 -13.70 -4.59
N TRP A 229 12.22 -14.08 -4.33
CA TRP A 229 11.64 -15.33 -4.88
C TRP A 229 11.56 -15.37 -6.41
N VAL A 230 11.78 -14.25 -7.11
CA VAL A 230 12.05 -14.21 -8.56
C VAL A 230 13.25 -15.11 -8.93
N GLY A 231 14.20 -15.36 -8.03
CA GLY A 231 15.28 -16.34 -8.21
C GLY A 231 14.82 -17.79 -8.39
N LEU A 232 13.57 -18.13 -8.05
CA LEU A 232 12.95 -19.41 -8.41
C LEU A 232 12.85 -19.58 -9.93
N PHE A 233 12.76 -18.49 -10.71
CA PHE A 233 12.75 -18.53 -12.16
C PHE A 233 14.15 -18.86 -12.72
N THR A 234 15.21 -18.40 -12.06
CA THR A 234 16.60 -18.80 -12.37
C THR A 234 16.82 -20.29 -12.08
N ILE A 235 16.24 -20.80 -10.99
CA ILE A 235 16.21 -22.25 -10.67
C ILE A 235 15.40 -23.02 -11.72
N ALA A 236 14.24 -22.54 -12.13
CA ALA A 236 13.44 -23.16 -13.19
C ALA A 236 14.20 -23.19 -14.54
N TRP A 237 14.94 -22.14 -14.87
CA TRP A 237 15.74 -22.05 -16.10
C TRP A 237 16.90 -23.06 -16.09
N VAL A 238 17.77 -23.01 -15.07
CA VAL A 238 18.88 -23.95 -14.94
C VAL A 238 18.38 -25.38 -14.79
N GLY A 239 17.29 -25.61 -14.06
CA GLY A 239 16.65 -26.92 -13.92
C GLY A 239 16.14 -27.47 -15.25
N SER A 240 15.45 -26.64 -16.05
CA SER A 240 14.96 -27.02 -17.39
C SER A 240 16.11 -27.42 -18.32
N LEU A 241 17.19 -26.64 -18.36
CA LEU A 241 18.38 -26.95 -19.16
C LEU A 241 19.15 -28.16 -18.62
N THR A 242 19.15 -28.37 -17.30
CA THR A 242 19.72 -29.56 -16.65
C THR A 242 18.98 -30.82 -17.06
N ILE A 243 17.63 -30.78 -17.15
CA ILE A 243 16.81 -31.89 -17.64
C ILE A 243 17.15 -32.19 -19.11
N VAL A 244 17.25 -31.17 -19.98
CA VAL A 244 17.64 -31.35 -21.39
C VAL A 244 19.03 -31.96 -21.52
N GLN A 245 20.01 -31.52 -20.72
CA GLN A 245 21.35 -32.10 -20.69
C GLN A 245 21.32 -33.58 -20.25
N LEU A 246 20.63 -33.91 -19.15
CA LEU A 246 20.51 -35.29 -18.66
C LEU A 246 19.76 -36.20 -19.64
N TRP A 247 18.78 -35.67 -20.36
CA TRP A 247 18.06 -36.37 -21.44
C TRP A 247 19.00 -36.67 -22.63
N ASN A 248 19.80 -35.70 -23.06
CA ASN A 248 20.76 -35.89 -24.15
C ASN A 248 21.87 -36.91 -23.76
N ILE A 249 22.35 -36.88 -22.52
CA ILE A 249 23.31 -37.87 -21.99
C ILE A 249 22.67 -39.27 -21.92
N TRP A 250 21.40 -39.38 -21.53
CA TRP A 250 20.66 -40.65 -21.50
C TRP A 250 20.44 -41.23 -22.90
N GLY A 251 20.28 -40.36 -23.92
CA GLY A 251 20.14 -40.75 -25.31
C GLY A 251 21.39 -41.34 -25.97
N ASP A 252 22.59 -41.13 -25.41
CA ASP A 252 23.84 -41.73 -25.93
C ASP A 252 24.08 -43.13 -25.36
N THR A 253 23.32 -44.09 -25.88
CA THR A 253 23.42 -45.52 -25.53
C THR A 253 24.72 -46.18 -26.01
N GLU A 254 25.52 -45.52 -26.86
CA GLU A 254 26.79 -46.05 -27.36
C GLU A 254 27.97 -45.71 -26.43
N HIS A 255 27.98 -44.54 -25.79
CA HIS A 255 29.15 -44.04 -25.05
C HIS A 255 28.90 -43.76 -23.55
N VAL A 256 27.65 -43.82 -23.06
CA VAL A 256 27.32 -43.52 -21.65
C VAL A 256 26.78 -44.76 -20.91
N PRO A 257 27.57 -45.41 -20.04
CA PRO A 257 27.05 -46.45 -19.16
C PRO A 257 26.19 -45.86 -18.04
N VAL A 258 25.22 -46.63 -17.55
CA VAL A 258 24.26 -46.25 -16.50
C VAL A 258 24.93 -45.63 -15.27
N GLN A 259 26.07 -46.18 -14.81
CA GLN A 259 26.82 -45.63 -13.66
C GLN A 259 27.33 -44.20 -13.92
N LYS A 260 27.74 -43.89 -15.15
CA LYS A 260 28.21 -42.55 -15.55
C LYS A 260 27.06 -41.56 -15.65
N TRP A 261 25.88 -42.01 -16.08
CA TRP A 261 24.65 -41.21 -16.01
C TRP A 261 24.27 -40.91 -14.55
N PHE A 262 24.27 -41.91 -13.66
CA PHE A 262 24.00 -41.68 -12.22
C PHE A 262 25.03 -40.74 -11.58
N LYS A 263 26.32 -40.81 -11.97
CA LYS A 263 27.34 -39.85 -11.52
C LYS A 263 27.00 -38.41 -11.96
N HIS A 264 26.54 -38.23 -13.21
CA HIS A 264 26.08 -36.92 -13.71
C HIS A 264 24.82 -36.43 -12.99
N PHE A 265 23.87 -37.32 -12.69
CA PHE A 265 22.65 -37.02 -11.96
C PHE A 265 22.94 -36.60 -10.51
N LEU A 266 23.68 -37.41 -9.75
CA LEU A 266 24.00 -37.15 -8.35
C LEU A 266 24.86 -35.88 -8.18
N ALA A 267 25.80 -35.61 -9.09
CA ALA A 267 26.55 -34.35 -9.11
C ALA A 267 25.63 -33.12 -9.24
N ARG A 268 24.62 -33.20 -10.11
CA ARG A 268 23.63 -32.14 -10.31
C ARG A 268 22.66 -32.03 -9.14
N VAL A 269 22.21 -33.13 -8.54
CA VAL A 269 21.39 -33.10 -7.30
C VAL A 269 22.15 -32.41 -6.17
N PHE A 270 23.41 -32.78 -5.95
CA PHE A 270 24.23 -32.17 -4.91
C PHE A 270 24.44 -30.66 -5.16
N CYS A 271 24.96 -30.29 -6.34
CA CYS A 271 25.29 -28.90 -6.61
C CYS A 271 24.08 -28.01 -6.90
N LEU A 272 23.04 -28.48 -7.59
CA LEU A 272 21.91 -27.64 -8.04
C LEU A 272 20.66 -27.77 -7.17
N ILE A 273 20.68 -28.59 -6.11
CA ILE A 273 19.59 -28.67 -5.13
C ILE A 273 20.14 -28.50 -3.70
N VAL A 274 21.08 -29.36 -3.27
CA VAL A 274 21.54 -29.37 -1.87
C VAL A 274 22.30 -28.08 -1.51
N VAL A 275 23.24 -27.64 -2.35
CA VAL A 275 24.00 -26.38 -2.12
C VAL A 275 23.08 -25.14 -2.10
N PRO A 276 22.20 -24.89 -3.09
CA PRO A 276 21.26 -23.76 -3.05
C PRO A 276 20.36 -23.77 -1.81
N LEU A 277 19.82 -24.93 -1.45
CA LEU A 277 18.94 -25.07 -0.29
C LEU A 277 19.68 -24.80 1.02
N ALA A 278 20.90 -25.35 1.18
CA ALA A 278 21.74 -25.10 2.35
C ALA A 278 22.09 -23.61 2.50
N PHE A 279 22.38 -22.93 1.38
CA PHE A 279 22.63 -21.50 1.37
C PHE A 279 21.38 -20.70 1.78
N TYR A 280 20.21 -21.00 1.18
CA TYR A 280 18.94 -20.33 1.50
C TYR A 280 18.58 -20.47 2.98
N VAL A 281 18.60 -21.70 3.50
CA VAL A 281 18.35 -21.98 4.91
C VAL A 281 19.39 -21.29 5.81
N GLY A 282 20.66 -21.26 5.41
CA GLY A 282 21.72 -20.56 6.11
C GLY A 282 21.49 -19.04 6.23
N MET A 283 20.98 -18.39 5.17
CA MET A 283 20.65 -16.96 5.21
C MET A 283 19.50 -16.64 6.18
N PHE A 284 18.51 -17.53 6.29
CA PHE A 284 17.48 -17.43 7.34
C PHE A 284 18.02 -17.74 8.75
N GLY A 285 19.07 -18.56 8.85
CA GLY A 285 19.84 -18.73 10.09
C GLY A 285 20.43 -17.40 10.58
N ILE A 286 21.13 -16.68 9.70
CA ILE A 286 21.68 -15.34 10.00
C ILE A 286 20.56 -14.36 10.35
N HIS A 287 19.48 -14.33 9.57
CA HIS A 287 18.32 -13.46 9.82
C HIS A 287 17.75 -13.62 11.25
N PHE A 288 17.53 -14.86 11.73
CA PHE A 288 17.04 -15.10 13.09
C PHE A 288 18.08 -14.89 14.19
N ILE A 289 19.38 -14.90 13.88
CA ILE A 289 20.45 -14.54 14.82
C ILE A 289 20.52 -13.02 15.00
N CYS A 290 20.29 -12.25 13.94
CA CYS A 290 20.24 -10.78 14.02
C CYS A 290 18.95 -10.27 14.68
N LEU A 291 17.80 -10.90 14.41
CA LEU A 291 16.48 -10.42 14.83
C LEU A 291 15.97 -11.13 16.10
N VAL A 292 16.54 -10.75 17.25
CA VAL A 292 16.23 -11.33 18.57
C VAL A 292 15.26 -10.50 19.41
N ASN A 293 15.06 -9.22 19.09
CA ASN A 293 14.16 -8.32 19.82
C ASN A 293 12.76 -8.28 19.17
N PRO A 294 11.69 -7.95 19.91
CA PRO A 294 10.37 -7.69 19.35
C PRO A 294 10.38 -6.47 18.44
N GLY A 295 9.42 -6.44 17.52
CA GLY A 295 9.21 -5.36 16.57
C GLY A 295 7.94 -5.64 15.74
N ASP A 296 7.51 -4.67 14.94
CA ASP A 296 6.18 -4.62 14.31
C ASP A 296 5.79 -5.84 13.46
N GLY A 297 6.75 -6.69 13.07
CA GLY A 297 6.47 -7.94 12.37
C GLY A 297 6.15 -9.15 13.27
N ASP A 298 6.36 -9.05 14.59
CA ASP A 298 6.18 -10.16 15.52
C ASP A 298 4.70 -10.60 15.61
N GLY A 299 3.78 -9.65 15.48
CA GLY A 299 2.34 -9.86 15.38
C GLY A 299 1.88 -10.65 14.15
N PHE A 300 2.74 -10.95 13.18
CA PHE A 300 2.41 -11.90 12.11
C PHE A 300 2.73 -13.36 12.47
N MET A 301 3.48 -13.59 13.54
CA MET A 301 3.90 -14.92 14.00
C MET A 301 3.02 -15.44 15.15
N SER A 302 3.12 -16.74 15.41
CA SER A 302 2.52 -17.44 16.54
C SER A 302 3.10 -16.98 17.88
N SER A 303 2.37 -17.23 18.97
CA SER A 303 2.86 -16.97 20.32
C SER A 303 4.11 -17.80 20.66
N GLU A 304 4.20 -19.02 20.15
CA GLU A 304 5.38 -19.89 20.27
C GLU A 304 6.63 -19.27 19.64
N PHE A 305 6.50 -18.62 18.48
CA PHE A 305 7.58 -17.86 17.86
C PHE A 305 7.91 -16.60 18.67
N GLN A 306 6.89 -15.80 19.02
CA GLN A 306 7.05 -14.55 19.77
C GLN A 306 7.74 -14.78 21.12
N ALA A 307 7.43 -15.87 21.82
CA ALA A 307 8.07 -16.26 23.08
C ALA A 307 9.59 -16.53 22.95
N THR A 308 10.12 -16.72 21.72
CA THR A 308 11.58 -16.82 21.48
C THR A 308 12.28 -15.47 21.30
N LEU A 309 11.54 -14.36 21.30
CA LEU A 309 12.09 -13.01 21.23
C LEU A 309 12.31 -12.45 22.65
N ASN A 310 13.35 -11.62 22.79
CA ASN A 310 13.69 -10.95 24.05
C ASN A 310 12.48 -10.19 24.61
N ASN A 311 12.29 -10.18 25.93
CA ASN A 311 11.18 -9.48 26.61
C ASN A 311 9.73 -9.93 26.23
N LYS A 312 9.56 -10.91 25.32
CA LYS A 312 8.27 -11.57 25.01
C LYS A 312 8.15 -12.97 25.63
N GLY A 313 9.23 -13.51 26.19
CA GLY A 313 9.20 -14.75 26.96
C GLY A 313 8.20 -14.70 28.11
N MET A 314 7.64 -15.86 28.46
CA MET A 314 6.66 -16.02 29.53
C MET A 314 7.22 -16.92 30.63
N ALA A 315 6.82 -16.68 31.88
CA ALA A 315 7.08 -17.60 32.98
C ALA A 315 6.19 -18.86 32.88
N ASP A 316 6.64 -19.97 33.45
CA ASP A 316 5.85 -21.21 33.48
C ASP A 316 4.61 -21.02 34.37
N VAL A 317 3.43 -21.31 33.81
CA VAL A 317 2.12 -21.11 34.45
C VAL A 317 1.45 -22.44 34.77
N PRO A 318 0.65 -22.55 35.85
CA PRO A 318 -0.11 -23.77 36.16
C PRO A 318 -0.91 -24.29 34.95
N ALA A 319 -0.71 -25.58 34.66
CA ALA A 319 -1.28 -26.27 33.51
C ALA A 319 -2.79 -26.43 33.62
N ASP A 320 -3.29 -26.67 34.82
CA ASP A 320 -4.68 -27.01 35.08
C ASP A 320 -5.49 -25.77 35.49
N VAL A 321 -6.62 -25.55 34.84
CA VAL A 321 -7.52 -24.42 35.13
C VAL A 321 -8.71 -24.91 35.97
N ALA A 322 -8.94 -24.24 37.09
CA ALA A 322 -10.00 -24.56 38.04
C ALA A 322 -11.04 -23.43 38.12
N PHE A 323 -12.21 -23.72 38.69
CA PHE A 323 -13.12 -22.66 39.14
C PHE A 323 -12.45 -21.83 40.23
N GLY A 324 -12.52 -20.50 40.12
CA GLY A 324 -11.74 -19.58 40.94
C GLY A 324 -10.35 -19.23 40.38
N SER A 325 -9.98 -19.74 39.19
CA SER A 325 -8.76 -19.32 38.49
C SER A 325 -8.94 -17.92 37.89
N GLU A 326 -7.94 -17.09 38.06
CA GLU A 326 -7.71 -15.88 37.27
C GLU A 326 -7.00 -16.28 35.97
N ILE A 327 -7.64 -16.02 34.83
CA ILE A 327 -7.13 -16.40 33.51
C ILE A 327 -7.06 -15.23 32.55
N THR A 328 -6.16 -15.33 31.57
CA THR A 328 -6.20 -14.51 30.36
C THR A 328 -6.56 -15.38 29.16
N LEU A 329 -7.60 -14.98 28.42
CA LEU A 329 -8.10 -15.71 27.25
C LEU A 329 -7.54 -15.08 25.97
N ARG A 330 -6.91 -15.89 25.12
CA ARG A 330 -6.37 -15.46 23.82
C ARG A 330 -7.14 -16.09 22.68
N HIS A 331 -7.46 -15.28 21.68
CA HIS A 331 -8.10 -15.77 20.46
C HIS A 331 -7.09 -16.50 19.55
N HIS A 332 -7.51 -17.59 18.91
CA HIS A 332 -6.59 -18.48 18.20
C HIS A 332 -6.22 -18.02 16.79
N ASN A 333 -7.17 -17.44 16.03
CA ASN A 333 -6.98 -17.18 14.59
C ASN A 333 -6.63 -15.73 14.23
N THR A 334 -6.77 -14.78 15.15
CA THR A 334 -6.52 -13.35 14.89
C THR A 334 -5.51 -12.76 15.85
N GLN A 335 -4.82 -11.73 15.39
CA GLN A 335 -3.73 -11.09 16.13
C GLN A 335 -4.18 -9.94 17.04
N GLY A 336 -5.49 -9.69 17.15
CA GLY A 336 -6.04 -8.79 18.17
C GLY A 336 -5.82 -9.26 19.62
N GLY A 337 -5.33 -10.49 19.85
CA GLY A 337 -4.76 -10.90 21.14
C GLY A 337 -5.76 -11.40 22.18
N TYR A 338 -5.77 -10.73 23.33
CA TYR A 338 -6.49 -11.15 24.53
C TYR A 338 -7.92 -10.63 24.54
N LEU A 339 -8.86 -11.41 25.07
CA LEU A 339 -10.14 -10.89 25.54
C LEU A 339 -9.86 -9.79 26.57
N HIS A 340 -10.53 -8.64 26.42
CA HIS A 340 -10.26 -7.44 27.18
C HIS A 340 -11.56 -6.68 27.47
N SER A 341 -11.61 -5.95 28.59
CA SER A 341 -12.72 -5.05 28.89
C SER A 341 -12.27 -3.89 29.76
N HIS A 342 -12.76 -2.69 29.49
CA HIS A 342 -12.36 -1.45 30.18
C HIS A 342 -13.60 -0.59 30.46
N PRO A 343 -13.58 0.38 31.41
CA PRO A 343 -14.78 1.07 31.89
C PRO A 343 -15.47 2.04 30.89
N HIS A 344 -15.21 1.94 29.59
CA HIS A 344 -15.94 2.64 28.53
C HIS A 344 -17.11 1.79 28.05
N SER A 345 -18.19 2.44 27.60
CA SER A 345 -19.40 1.78 27.12
C SER A 345 -19.54 1.92 25.61
N TYR A 346 -20.30 1.04 24.96
CA TYR A 346 -20.62 1.18 23.55
C TYR A 346 -21.46 2.46 23.29
N PRO A 347 -21.21 3.21 22.20
CA PRO A 347 -22.00 4.40 21.87
C PRO A 347 -23.41 4.04 21.35
N THR A 348 -23.53 2.85 20.75
CA THR A 348 -24.75 2.25 20.18
C THR A 348 -25.02 0.89 20.86
N GLY A 349 -25.86 0.05 20.26
CA GLY A 349 -26.22 -1.26 20.82
C GLY A 349 -26.89 -1.14 22.19
N SER A 350 -26.53 -2.02 23.12
CA SER A 350 -27.02 -2.02 24.51
C SER A 350 -26.47 -0.88 25.37
N LYS A 351 -25.44 -0.16 24.91
CA LYS A 351 -24.67 0.84 25.68
C LYS A 351 -24.08 0.30 26.99
N GLN A 352 -23.83 -1.00 27.06
CA GLN A 352 -23.11 -1.63 28.17
C GLN A 352 -21.59 -1.48 27.98
N GLN A 353 -20.81 -1.96 28.95
CA GLN A 353 -19.35 -1.84 28.92
C GLN A 353 -18.76 -2.67 27.76
N GLN A 354 -17.76 -2.11 27.08
CA GLN A 354 -17.16 -2.70 25.88
C GLN A 354 -16.40 -4.00 26.20
N VAL A 355 -16.45 -4.96 25.27
CA VAL A 355 -15.58 -6.14 25.27
C VAL A 355 -14.87 -6.22 23.92
N THR A 356 -13.55 -6.42 23.97
CA THR A 356 -12.68 -6.24 22.82
C THR A 356 -11.58 -7.29 22.78
N LEU A 357 -10.80 -7.27 21.71
CA LEU A 357 -9.51 -7.93 21.63
C LEU A 357 -8.38 -6.90 21.71
N TYR A 358 -7.55 -7.00 22.76
CA TYR A 358 -6.39 -6.16 23.00
C TYR A 358 -5.06 -6.93 22.81
N PRO A 359 -4.11 -6.48 21.97
CA PRO A 359 -2.92 -7.26 21.62
C PRO A 359 -1.82 -7.30 22.70
N HIS A 360 -1.88 -6.44 23.72
CA HIS A 360 -0.86 -6.34 24.77
C HIS A 360 -1.33 -6.98 26.09
N LYS A 361 -0.39 -7.32 26.96
CA LYS A 361 -0.68 -7.82 28.32
C LYS A 361 -1.10 -6.64 29.20
N ASP A 362 -2.24 -6.78 29.86
CA ASP A 362 -2.87 -5.76 30.71
C ASP A 362 -3.64 -6.45 31.85
N GLU A 363 -3.84 -5.75 32.97
CA GLU A 363 -4.68 -6.24 34.08
C GLU A 363 -6.15 -6.36 33.66
N ASN A 364 -6.60 -5.54 32.72
CA ASN A 364 -7.93 -5.59 32.09
C ASN A 364 -8.13 -6.77 31.12
N ASN A 365 -7.14 -7.68 31.02
CA ASN A 365 -7.27 -8.96 30.32
C ASN A 365 -7.60 -10.12 31.27
N VAL A 366 -7.67 -9.87 32.58
CA VAL A 366 -7.81 -10.90 33.62
C VAL A 366 -9.29 -11.15 33.95
N PHE A 367 -9.71 -12.40 33.79
CA PHE A 367 -11.05 -12.86 34.11
C PHE A 367 -10.98 -13.99 35.14
N LEU A 368 -11.73 -13.86 36.22
CA LEU A 368 -11.98 -14.94 37.17
C LEU A 368 -13.03 -15.90 36.58
N VAL A 369 -12.78 -17.21 36.62
CA VAL A 369 -13.75 -18.20 36.15
C VAL A 369 -14.68 -18.65 37.28
N GLU A 370 -15.97 -18.36 37.14
CA GLU A 370 -17.02 -18.83 38.06
C GLU A 370 -17.76 -20.03 37.47
N ASN A 371 -18.35 -20.88 38.32
CA ASN A 371 -19.34 -21.87 37.92
C ASN A 371 -20.74 -21.23 37.74
N ALA A 372 -21.66 -21.92 37.06
CA ALA A 372 -23.04 -21.48 36.92
C ALA A 372 -23.79 -21.35 38.27
N THR A 373 -23.45 -22.20 39.25
CA THR A 373 -23.95 -22.12 40.64
C THR A 373 -22.88 -21.55 41.58
N GLN A 374 -23.21 -21.32 42.85
CA GLN A 374 -22.24 -21.07 43.92
C GLN A 374 -21.80 -22.38 44.59
N PRO A 375 -20.60 -22.45 45.21
CA PRO A 375 -20.13 -23.67 45.86
C PRO A 375 -20.88 -23.89 47.17
N VAL A 376 -21.23 -25.16 47.43
CA VAL A 376 -21.91 -25.59 48.66
C VAL A 376 -20.89 -26.23 49.59
N LEU A 377 -20.57 -25.54 50.68
CA LEU A 377 -19.64 -26.04 51.70
C LEU A 377 -20.29 -27.12 52.59
N PRO A 378 -19.48 -27.98 53.24
CA PRO A 378 -19.96 -28.93 54.25
C PRO A 378 -20.83 -28.23 55.30
N GLY A 379 -22.06 -28.71 55.48
CA GLY A 379 -23.08 -28.03 56.30
C GLY A 379 -24.17 -27.29 55.51
N ASN A 380 -24.17 -27.39 54.17
CA ASN A 380 -25.15 -26.75 53.27
C ASN A 380 -25.11 -25.22 53.32
N ILE A 381 -23.90 -24.66 53.46
CA ILE A 381 -23.65 -23.21 53.49
C ILE A 381 -23.12 -22.79 52.11
N THR A 382 -23.82 -21.87 51.46
CA THR A 382 -23.38 -21.24 50.19
C THR A 382 -22.55 -20.01 50.47
N VAL A 383 -21.36 -19.91 49.86
CA VAL A 383 -20.56 -18.68 49.90
C VAL A 383 -21.00 -17.76 48.77
N PRO A 384 -21.46 -16.52 49.03
CA PRO A 384 -21.84 -15.59 47.98
C PRO A 384 -20.62 -14.86 47.39
N GLY A 385 -20.70 -14.53 46.10
CA GLY A 385 -19.74 -13.67 45.41
C GLY A 385 -18.80 -14.42 44.43
N PRO A 386 -17.97 -13.67 43.66
CA PRO A 386 -17.11 -14.23 42.62
C PRO A 386 -15.99 -15.13 43.19
N TRP A 387 -15.36 -14.68 44.29
CA TRP A 387 -14.23 -15.34 44.96
C TRP A 387 -14.60 -16.61 45.74
N ALA A 388 -15.87 -17.02 45.74
CA ALA A 388 -16.33 -18.21 46.45
C ALA A 388 -15.60 -19.49 46.00
N TRP A 389 -15.14 -19.53 44.75
CA TRP A 389 -14.46 -20.67 44.14
C TRP A 389 -12.96 -20.77 44.44
N SER A 390 -12.30 -19.70 44.89
CA SER A 390 -10.83 -19.62 45.04
C SER A 390 -10.21 -20.59 46.06
N ASN A 391 -11.04 -21.17 46.94
CA ASN A 391 -10.66 -22.22 47.91
C ASN A 391 -10.97 -23.65 47.43
N THR A 392 -11.44 -23.81 46.19
CA THR A 392 -11.70 -25.12 45.56
C THR A 392 -10.57 -25.48 44.59
N THR A 393 -10.54 -26.72 44.11
CA THR A 393 -9.66 -27.16 43.01
C THR A 393 -10.45 -27.89 41.93
N ASP A 394 -11.74 -27.55 41.80
CA ASP A 394 -12.65 -28.17 40.85
C ASP A 394 -12.29 -27.74 39.42
N LEU A 395 -11.88 -28.73 38.62
CA LEU A 395 -11.29 -28.55 37.30
C LEU A 395 -12.36 -28.37 36.21
N ILE A 396 -12.16 -27.40 35.32
CA ILE A 396 -13.11 -27.11 34.23
C ILE A 396 -13.02 -28.19 33.14
N ARG A 397 -14.13 -28.86 32.85
CA ARG A 397 -14.25 -29.95 31.88
C ARG A 397 -15.03 -29.55 30.63
N ASN A 398 -14.90 -30.36 29.58
CA ASN A 398 -15.72 -30.21 28.38
C ASN A 398 -17.23 -30.35 28.70
N GLY A 399 -18.02 -29.33 28.38
CA GLY A 399 -19.46 -29.28 28.62
C GLY A 399 -19.86 -28.51 29.89
N ASP A 400 -18.91 -28.12 30.74
CA ASP A 400 -19.18 -27.30 31.92
C ASP A 400 -19.66 -25.90 31.51
N VAL A 401 -20.51 -25.30 32.35
CA VAL A 401 -21.05 -23.95 32.15
C VAL A 401 -20.40 -23.00 33.13
N ILE A 402 -19.76 -21.97 32.59
CA ILE A 402 -18.96 -20.99 33.33
C ILE A 402 -19.53 -19.59 33.18
N ARG A 403 -19.15 -18.69 34.08
CA ARG A 403 -19.18 -17.23 33.84
C ARG A 403 -17.75 -16.70 33.86
N LEU A 404 -17.49 -15.64 33.11
CA LEU A 404 -16.20 -14.93 33.09
C LEU A 404 -16.36 -13.58 33.77
N TYR A 405 -15.82 -13.44 34.97
CA TYR A 405 -15.92 -12.24 35.79
C TYR A 405 -14.67 -11.37 35.63
N HIS A 406 -14.83 -10.19 35.05
CA HIS A 406 -13.78 -9.20 34.89
C HIS A 406 -13.45 -8.53 36.23
N THR A 407 -12.25 -8.77 36.75
CA THR A 407 -11.86 -8.40 38.12
C THR A 407 -11.78 -6.89 38.30
N ALA A 408 -11.26 -6.15 37.31
CA ALA A 408 -11.02 -4.71 37.42
C ALA A 408 -12.28 -3.82 37.35
N THR A 409 -13.39 -4.30 36.79
CA THR A 409 -14.66 -3.53 36.71
C THR A 409 -15.85 -4.21 37.39
N HIS A 410 -15.65 -5.37 38.01
CA HIS A 410 -16.67 -6.15 38.73
C HIS A 410 -17.89 -6.53 37.86
N ARG A 411 -17.65 -6.92 36.60
CA ARG A 411 -18.68 -7.26 35.60
C ARG A 411 -18.45 -8.63 35.00
N ARG A 412 -19.48 -9.22 34.37
CA ARG A 412 -19.37 -10.50 33.67
C ARG A 412 -19.46 -10.31 32.17
N ILE A 413 -18.73 -11.15 31.42
CA ILE A 413 -18.93 -11.29 29.97
C ILE A 413 -20.37 -11.77 29.75
N HIS A 414 -21.06 -11.07 28.86
CA HIS A 414 -22.50 -11.14 28.68
C HIS A 414 -22.82 -11.06 27.19
N SER A 415 -23.85 -11.76 26.71
CA SER A 415 -24.32 -11.63 25.32
C SER A 415 -25.83 -11.73 25.22
N HIS A 416 -26.43 -10.91 24.36
CA HIS A 416 -27.87 -10.78 24.23
C HIS A 416 -28.26 -10.54 22.77
N ASP A 417 -29.56 -10.52 22.48
CA ASP A 417 -30.08 -10.34 21.10
C ASP A 417 -30.07 -8.86 20.67
N GLN A 418 -28.87 -8.28 20.61
CA GLN A 418 -28.56 -6.98 19.99
C GLN A 418 -27.51 -7.19 18.90
N ARG A 419 -27.50 -6.32 17.88
CA ARG A 419 -26.48 -6.34 16.83
C ARG A 419 -25.17 -5.72 17.34
N PRO A 420 -23.99 -6.26 16.99
CA PRO A 420 -22.71 -5.60 17.26
C PRO A 420 -22.64 -4.19 16.65
N PRO A 421 -21.92 -3.24 17.28
CA PRO A 421 -21.84 -1.85 16.80
C PRO A 421 -21.17 -1.62 15.44
N VAL A 422 -20.32 -2.55 14.99
CA VAL A 422 -19.60 -2.42 13.70
C VAL A 422 -20.02 -3.52 12.75
N THR A 423 -19.97 -4.78 13.18
CA THR A 423 -20.41 -5.91 12.34
C THR A 423 -21.90 -6.18 12.54
N GLU A 424 -22.76 -5.37 11.91
CA GLU A 424 -24.24 -5.47 11.97
C GLU A 424 -24.82 -6.73 11.26
N ALA A 425 -24.09 -7.83 11.18
CA ALA A 425 -24.53 -9.06 10.51
C ALA A 425 -25.55 -9.86 11.36
N ASP A 426 -26.66 -10.28 10.77
CA ASP A 426 -27.78 -11.00 11.44
C ASP A 426 -27.38 -12.26 12.23
N TRP A 427 -26.24 -12.86 11.93
CA TRP A 427 -25.72 -14.06 12.60
C TRP A 427 -24.73 -13.76 13.73
N GLN A 428 -24.40 -12.49 13.98
CA GLN A 428 -23.57 -12.05 15.11
C GLN A 428 -24.41 -11.25 16.11
N GLN A 429 -24.16 -11.49 17.40
CA GLN A 429 -24.76 -10.80 18.53
C GLN A 429 -23.70 -9.98 19.28
N GLU A 430 -24.11 -8.85 19.86
CA GLU A 430 -23.25 -8.02 20.71
C GLU A 430 -22.74 -8.82 21.92
N VAL A 431 -21.49 -8.57 22.32
CA VAL A 431 -20.88 -9.08 23.55
C VAL A 431 -20.40 -7.91 24.36
N THR A 432 -20.70 -7.93 25.65
CA THR A 432 -20.53 -6.80 26.56
C THR A 432 -20.01 -7.28 27.92
N ALA A 433 -19.65 -6.33 28.77
CA ALA A 433 -19.46 -6.59 30.20
C ALA A 433 -20.63 -5.97 31.00
N TYR A 434 -21.39 -6.81 31.69
CA TYR A 434 -22.62 -6.43 32.40
C TYR A 434 -22.58 -6.76 33.90
N GLY A 435 -23.49 -6.17 34.67
CA GLY A 435 -23.54 -6.28 36.13
C GLY A 435 -22.77 -5.19 36.86
N TYR A 436 -22.58 -5.41 38.16
CA TYR A 436 -21.94 -4.54 39.14
C TYR A 436 -21.46 -5.37 40.33
N GLU A 437 -20.65 -4.79 41.22
CA GLU A 437 -20.14 -5.49 42.41
C GLU A 437 -21.30 -5.98 43.31
N GLY A 438 -21.30 -7.28 43.66
CA GLY A 438 -22.38 -7.91 44.43
C GLY A 438 -23.60 -8.34 43.60
N PHE A 439 -23.64 -8.09 42.29
CA PHE A 439 -24.62 -8.73 41.40
C PHE A 439 -24.30 -10.22 41.23
N GLU A 440 -25.30 -11.10 41.38
CA GLU A 440 -25.10 -12.56 41.24
C GLU A 440 -24.89 -13.02 39.79
N GLY A 441 -25.22 -12.17 38.81
CA GLY A 441 -25.25 -12.51 37.40
C GLY A 441 -26.63 -12.96 36.93
N ASP A 442 -26.84 -13.01 35.62
CA ASP A 442 -28.06 -13.54 35.02
C ASP A 442 -27.76 -14.73 34.06
N ALA A 443 -28.78 -15.19 33.33
CA ALA A 443 -28.67 -16.34 32.44
C ALA A 443 -27.86 -16.06 31.15
N ASN A 444 -27.74 -14.79 30.76
CA ASN A 444 -26.97 -14.34 29.59
C ASN A 444 -25.46 -14.19 29.87
N ASP A 445 -25.05 -14.39 31.12
CA ASP A 445 -23.64 -14.46 31.53
C ASP A 445 -23.07 -15.90 31.38
N LEU A 446 -23.90 -16.88 30.99
CA LEU A 446 -23.58 -18.30 31.00
C LEU A 446 -22.98 -18.77 29.65
N PHE A 447 -21.74 -19.26 29.70
CA PHE A 447 -21.04 -19.81 28.54
C PHE A 447 -20.65 -21.28 28.81
N ARG A 448 -21.03 -22.18 27.91
CA ARG A 448 -20.60 -23.58 27.95
C ARG A 448 -19.26 -23.75 27.25
N VAL A 449 -18.32 -24.42 27.92
CA VAL A 449 -17.00 -24.77 27.36
C VAL A 449 -17.15 -25.95 26.38
N ASP A 450 -16.72 -25.76 25.14
CA ASP A 450 -16.77 -26.75 24.06
C ASP A 450 -15.33 -26.99 23.53
N ILE A 451 -14.68 -28.06 24.02
CA ILE A 451 -13.27 -28.37 23.73
C ILE A 451 -13.11 -28.94 22.32
N VAL A 452 -12.32 -28.26 21.49
CA VAL A 452 -12.04 -28.66 20.12
C VAL A 452 -10.90 -29.68 20.13
N LYS A 453 -11.26 -30.95 20.32
CA LYS A 453 -10.31 -32.08 20.50
C LYS A 453 -9.30 -32.27 19.36
N SER A 454 -9.60 -31.78 18.16
CA SER A 454 -8.70 -31.82 16.99
C SER A 454 -7.61 -30.74 16.99
N LEU A 455 -7.78 -29.68 17.81
CA LEU A 455 -6.83 -28.57 17.96
C LEU A 455 -6.12 -28.57 19.31
N SER A 456 -6.61 -29.35 20.29
CA SER A 456 -6.00 -29.47 21.63
C SER A 456 -4.86 -30.48 21.67
N GLU A 457 -3.77 -30.13 22.36
CA GLU A 457 -2.54 -30.94 22.42
C GLU A 457 -2.49 -31.85 23.68
N GLY A 458 -2.31 -33.15 23.46
CA GLY A 458 -2.30 -34.15 24.54
C GLY A 458 -3.71 -34.63 24.92
N ASP A 459 -3.81 -35.82 25.54
CA ASP A 459 -5.13 -36.45 25.76
C ASP A 459 -5.90 -35.81 26.92
N VAL A 460 -5.22 -35.39 27.98
CA VAL A 460 -5.84 -34.68 29.12
C VAL A 460 -6.48 -33.35 28.68
N ALA A 461 -5.83 -32.63 27.76
CA ALA A 461 -6.32 -31.36 27.22
C ALA A 461 -7.54 -31.51 26.29
N LYS A 462 -7.92 -32.74 25.91
CA LYS A 462 -9.15 -33.06 25.16
C LYS A 462 -10.34 -33.36 26.06
N GLU A 463 -10.13 -33.44 27.37
CA GLU A 463 -11.14 -33.77 28.39
C GLU A 463 -11.42 -32.59 29.33
N ARG A 464 -10.37 -31.86 29.73
CA ARG A 464 -10.43 -30.69 30.61
C ARG A 464 -9.59 -29.52 30.11
N VAL A 465 -9.92 -28.31 30.56
CA VAL A 465 -9.24 -27.08 30.15
C VAL A 465 -7.85 -27.01 30.79
N ARG A 466 -6.84 -26.90 29.94
CA ARG A 466 -5.45 -26.72 30.30
C ARG A 466 -4.82 -25.55 29.56
N THR A 467 -4.03 -24.77 30.29
CA THR A 467 -3.31 -23.58 29.82
C THR A 467 -2.44 -23.91 28.61
N ILE A 468 -2.50 -23.07 27.57
CA ILE A 468 -1.88 -23.21 26.23
C ILE A 468 -2.39 -24.42 25.42
N GLN A 469 -2.45 -25.60 26.03
CA GLN A 469 -2.68 -26.91 25.41
C GLN A 469 -4.11 -27.11 24.91
N THR A 470 -5.12 -26.61 25.64
CA THR A 470 -6.53 -26.77 25.25
C THR A 470 -6.97 -25.63 24.34
N LYS A 471 -7.54 -25.98 23.18
CA LYS A 471 -8.23 -25.05 22.28
C LYS A 471 -9.73 -25.33 22.36
N PHE A 472 -10.52 -24.33 22.75
CA PHE A 472 -11.96 -24.50 23.04
C PHE A 472 -12.78 -23.31 22.55
N ARG A 473 -14.10 -23.50 22.50
CA ARG A 473 -15.08 -22.47 22.17
C ARG A 473 -15.89 -22.17 23.42
N LEU A 474 -16.38 -20.94 23.54
CA LEU A 474 -17.31 -20.52 24.58
C LEU A 474 -18.68 -20.34 23.95
N VAL A 475 -19.59 -21.29 24.18
CA VAL A 475 -20.93 -21.30 23.58
C VAL A 475 -21.92 -20.67 24.54
N HIS A 476 -22.43 -19.48 24.22
CA HIS A 476 -23.42 -18.79 25.02
C HIS A 476 -24.69 -19.64 25.15
N VAL A 477 -25.11 -19.92 26.39
CA VAL A 477 -26.13 -20.94 26.68
C VAL A 477 -27.52 -20.51 26.18
N MET A 478 -27.88 -19.24 26.31
CA MET A 478 -29.23 -18.76 26.01
C MET A 478 -29.52 -18.62 24.51
N SER A 479 -28.52 -18.27 23.69
CA SER A 479 -28.71 -18.04 22.25
C SER A 479 -27.96 -19.02 21.33
N GLY A 480 -27.15 -19.92 21.90
CA GLY A 480 -26.42 -20.97 21.17
C GLY A 480 -25.29 -20.48 20.25
N CYS A 481 -25.00 -19.17 20.23
CA CYS A 481 -23.87 -18.61 19.51
C CYS A 481 -22.54 -18.95 20.22
N ALA A 482 -21.42 -18.87 19.50
CA ALA A 482 -20.09 -19.01 20.09
C ALA A 482 -19.39 -17.64 20.15
N LEU A 483 -18.68 -17.36 21.25
CA LEU A 483 -17.81 -16.20 21.39
C LEU A 483 -16.81 -16.18 20.24
N PHE A 484 -16.77 -15.07 19.52
CA PHE A 484 -16.21 -14.96 18.18
C PHE A 484 -15.41 -13.66 18.03
N SER A 485 -14.36 -13.71 17.23
CA SER A 485 -13.65 -12.49 16.80
C SER A 485 -13.03 -12.64 15.42
N HIS A 486 -12.87 -11.52 14.72
CA HIS A 486 -12.42 -11.42 13.34
C HIS A 486 -11.65 -10.11 13.14
N LYS A 487 -10.94 -9.95 12.03
CA LYS A 487 -9.99 -8.83 11.78
C LYS A 487 -10.59 -7.41 11.75
N VAL A 488 -11.87 -7.22 12.07
CA VAL A 488 -12.52 -5.90 12.13
C VAL A 488 -12.14 -5.22 13.45
N LYS A 489 -11.72 -3.97 13.35
CA LYS A 489 -11.45 -3.09 14.49
C LYS A 489 -12.67 -2.25 14.81
N LEU A 490 -12.81 -1.92 16.09
CA LEU A 490 -13.67 -0.85 16.55
C LEU A 490 -13.04 0.51 16.16
N PRO A 491 -13.83 1.55 15.84
CA PRO A 491 -13.33 2.91 15.63
C PRO A 491 -12.66 3.51 16.87
N GLU A 492 -12.26 4.78 16.79
CA GLU A 492 -11.61 5.56 17.87
C GLU A 492 -12.27 5.40 19.25
N TRP A 493 -13.61 5.35 19.32
CA TRP A 493 -14.35 5.14 20.58
C TRP A 493 -14.11 3.79 21.28
N GLY A 494 -13.54 2.83 20.55
CA GLY A 494 -13.06 1.53 21.01
C GLY A 494 -11.54 1.35 20.83
N PHE A 495 -10.80 2.46 20.71
CA PHE A 495 -9.33 2.54 20.75
C PHE A 495 -8.60 1.66 19.72
N ASP A 496 -9.16 1.50 18.51
CA ASP A 496 -8.64 0.64 17.43
C ASP A 496 -8.41 -0.83 17.83
N GLN A 497 -9.09 -1.28 18.90
CA GLN A 497 -9.09 -2.65 19.39
C GLN A 497 -10.00 -3.54 18.51
N GLN A 498 -9.78 -4.84 18.49
CA GLN A 498 -10.51 -5.73 17.59
C GLN A 498 -11.90 -6.11 18.17
N GLU A 499 -12.92 -6.24 17.33
CA GLU A 499 -14.31 -6.48 17.75
C GLU A 499 -14.50 -7.90 18.32
N VAL A 500 -15.27 -8.04 19.40
CA VAL A 500 -15.72 -9.33 19.95
C VAL A 500 -17.24 -9.41 19.84
N THR A 501 -17.72 -10.54 19.33
CA THR A 501 -19.15 -10.80 19.11
C THR A 501 -19.49 -12.23 19.51
N CYS A 502 -20.77 -12.61 19.43
CA CYS A 502 -21.19 -13.99 19.60
C CYS A 502 -21.89 -14.48 18.32
N ALA A 503 -21.26 -15.40 17.60
CA ALA A 503 -21.65 -15.83 16.26
C ALA A 503 -22.46 -17.13 16.25
N ARG A 504 -23.65 -17.12 15.63
CA ARG A 504 -24.40 -18.32 15.25
C ARG A 504 -23.85 -18.84 13.92
N GLY A 505 -23.22 -20.02 13.94
CA GLY A 505 -22.60 -20.59 12.73
C GLY A 505 -21.28 -19.92 12.29
N GLY A 506 -20.63 -19.17 13.18
CA GLY A 506 -19.30 -18.60 12.93
C GLY A 506 -18.27 -19.67 12.58
N THR A 507 -17.25 -19.30 11.78
CA THR A 507 -16.20 -20.24 11.37
C THR A 507 -15.44 -20.77 12.58
N LEU A 508 -15.04 -22.05 12.53
CA LEU A 508 -14.37 -22.71 13.64
C LEU A 508 -13.11 -21.94 14.11
N PRO A 509 -12.17 -21.51 13.24
CA PRO A 509 -10.97 -20.79 13.70
C PRO A 509 -11.27 -19.47 14.43
N ASN A 510 -12.30 -18.74 14.00
CA ASN A 510 -12.71 -17.46 14.60
C ASN A 510 -13.59 -17.63 15.86
N SER A 511 -13.88 -18.86 16.26
CA SER A 511 -14.65 -19.17 17.48
C SER A 511 -13.77 -19.81 18.58
N VAL A 512 -12.47 -19.96 18.32
CA VAL A 512 -11.56 -20.77 19.15
C VAL A 512 -10.65 -19.87 19.98
N TRP A 513 -10.59 -20.20 21.26
CA TRP A 513 -9.86 -19.52 22.31
C TRP A 513 -8.97 -20.50 23.06
N TYR A 514 -8.00 -19.98 23.79
CA TYR A 514 -7.22 -20.74 24.75
C TYR A 514 -6.81 -19.86 25.92
N VAL A 515 -6.56 -20.48 27.07
CA VAL A 515 -6.00 -19.80 28.25
C VAL A 515 -4.50 -19.63 28.04
N GLU A 516 -3.98 -18.40 28.09
CA GLU A 516 -2.53 -18.12 27.96
C GLU A 516 -1.85 -18.01 29.33
N GLN A 517 -2.47 -17.30 30.28
CA GLN A 517 -2.03 -17.24 31.68
C GLN A 517 -3.14 -17.76 32.60
N ASN A 518 -2.74 -18.39 33.70
CA ASN A 518 -3.60 -18.98 34.72
C ASN A 518 -2.93 -18.78 36.08
N TYR A 519 -3.69 -18.30 37.06
CA TYR A 519 -3.29 -18.23 38.47
C TYR A 519 -4.47 -18.69 39.33
N HIS A 520 -4.19 -19.43 40.40
CA HIS A 520 -5.22 -19.90 41.33
C HIS A 520 -4.63 -19.99 42.75
N PRO A 521 -5.19 -19.32 43.77
CA PRO A 521 -4.62 -19.29 45.12
C PRO A 521 -4.40 -20.68 45.75
N SER A 522 -5.31 -21.62 45.50
CA SER A 522 -5.22 -23.01 46.02
C SER A 522 -4.38 -23.98 45.15
N LEU A 523 -3.88 -23.56 43.98
CA LEU A 523 -2.92 -24.36 43.21
C LEU A 523 -1.50 -23.96 43.68
N GLY A 524 -0.98 -24.71 44.66
CA GLY A 524 0.33 -24.45 45.27
C GLY A 524 1.51 -24.55 44.29
N GLU A 525 2.71 -24.21 44.77
CA GLU A 525 3.91 -24.08 43.92
C GLU A 525 4.30 -25.37 43.17
N ASP A 526 3.93 -26.54 43.72
CA ASP A 526 4.14 -27.89 43.18
C ASP A 526 3.18 -28.27 42.02
N ALA A 527 2.22 -27.40 41.65
CA ALA A 527 1.33 -27.65 40.53
C ALA A 527 2.11 -27.87 39.21
N GLU A 528 1.63 -28.78 38.35
CA GLU A 528 2.20 -28.97 37.01
C GLU A 528 2.17 -27.64 36.26
N LYS A 529 3.31 -27.21 35.69
CA LYS A 529 3.42 -25.95 34.94
C LYS A 529 3.69 -26.21 33.46
N VAL A 530 3.19 -25.32 32.62
CA VAL A 530 3.33 -25.34 31.16
C VAL A 530 3.75 -23.97 30.65
N ASN A 531 4.35 -23.98 29.47
CA ASN A 531 4.78 -22.80 28.74
C ASN A 531 4.72 -23.12 27.23
N TYR A 532 4.94 -22.12 26.39
CA TYR A 532 5.00 -22.34 24.95
C TYR A 532 6.16 -23.26 24.59
N ARG A 533 5.88 -24.23 23.71
CA ARG A 533 6.92 -25.09 23.15
C ARG A 533 7.86 -24.24 22.29
N ASN A 534 9.16 -24.27 22.57
CA ASN A 534 10.15 -23.65 21.70
C ASN A 534 10.12 -24.33 20.31
N PRO A 535 9.77 -23.61 19.22
CA PRO A 535 9.67 -24.18 17.87
C PRO A 535 11.04 -24.52 17.26
N GLY A 536 12.14 -24.05 17.85
CA GLY A 536 13.49 -24.18 17.31
C GLY A 536 13.67 -23.49 15.96
N PHE A 537 14.85 -23.63 15.35
CA PHE A 537 15.15 -22.98 14.07
C PHE A 537 14.21 -23.43 12.94
N LEU A 538 13.99 -24.74 12.78
CA LEU A 538 13.18 -25.26 11.67
C LEU A 538 11.69 -24.93 11.80
N GLY A 539 11.15 -24.86 13.03
CA GLY A 539 9.78 -24.40 13.26
C GLY A 539 9.62 -22.93 12.84
N LYS A 540 10.48 -22.05 13.37
CA LYS A 540 10.50 -20.62 13.01
C LYS A 540 10.70 -20.39 11.52
N PHE A 541 11.60 -21.15 10.88
CA PHE A 541 11.83 -21.09 9.44
C PHE A 541 10.56 -21.42 8.66
N TRP A 542 9.94 -22.59 8.88
CA TRP A 542 8.75 -23.01 8.14
C TRP A 542 7.53 -22.14 8.40
N GLU A 543 7.40 -21.62 9.62
CA GLU A 543 6.37 -20.65 9.96
C GLU A 543 6.56 -19.35 9.18
N LEU A 544 7.75 -18.76 9.20
CA LEU A 544 8.05 -17.55 8.45
C LEU A 544 7.84 -17.76 6.94
N GLN A 545 8.27 -18.90 6.35
CA GLN A 545 8.00 -19.17 4.93
C GLN A 545 6.48 -19.19 4.61
N LYS A 546 5.64 -19.75 5.50
CA LYS A 546 4.18 -19.74 5.34
C LYS A 546 3.59 -18.33 5.45
N VAL A 547 4.09 -17.52 6.38
CA VAL A 547 3.66 -16.12 6.52
C VAL A 547 4.09 -15.30 5.30
N MET A 548 5.35 -15.39 4.88
CA MET A 548 5.85 -14.76 3.64
C MET A 548 4.97 -15.10 2.44
N TRP A 549 4.59 -16.38 2.28
CA TRP A 549 3.73 -16.81 1.18
C TRP A 549 2.32 -16.20 1.25
N ARG A 550 1.68 -16.27 2.43
CA ARG A 550 0.33 -15.72 2.66
C ARG A 550 0.30 -14.21 2.45
N THR A 551 1.31 -13.49 2.93
CA THR A 551 1.44 -12.04 2.74
C THR A 551 1.65 -11.71 1.27
N ASN A 552 2.57 -12.39 0.59
CA ASN A 552 2.86 -12.15 -0.83
C ASN A 552 1.63 -12.39 -1.73
N ALA A 553 0.86 -13.44 -1.44
CA ALA A 553 -0.42 -13.73 -2.09
C ALA A 553 -1.56 -12.75 -1.70
N GLY A 554 -1.43 -12.04 -0.57
CA GLY A 554 -2.40 -11.06 -0.08
C GLY A 554 -2.17 -9.62 -0.54
N LEU A 555 -1.05 -9.32 -1.21
CA LEU A 555 -0.74 -7.99 -1.77
C LEU A 555 -1.52 -7.73 -3.06
N VAL A 556 -2.84 -7.62 -2.93
CA VAL A 556 -3.80 -7.43 -4.03
C VAL A 556 -4.23 -5.96 -4.24
N GLU A 557 -3.84 -5.08 -3.33
CA GLU A 557 -4.13 -3.64 -3.40
C GLU A 557 -3.42 -2.99 -4.60
N SER A 558 -4.14 -2.12 -5.30
CA SER A 558 -3.65 -1.36 -6.45
C SER A 558 -2.85 -0.14 -6.02
N HIS A 559 -1.92 0.31 -6.86
CA HIS A 559 -1.11 1.49 -6.59
C HIS A 559 -0.97 2.32 -7.87
N ALA A 560 -0.98 3.65 -7.75
CA ALA A 560 -1.01 4.57 -8.90
C ALA A 560 0.07 4.28 -9.97
N TRP A 561 1.24 3.79 -9.52
CA TRP A 561 2.40 3.45 -10.36
C TRP A 561 2.57 1.95 -10.63
N ASP A 562 1.55 1.11 -10.37
CA ASP A 562 1.59 -0.31 -10.73
C ASP A 562 1.58 -0.53 -12.25
N SER A 563 2.08 -1.68 -12.69
CA SER A 563 2.14 -2.02 -14.11
C SER A 563 2.09 -3.52 -14.36
N ARG A 564 1.44 -3.91 -15.45
CA ARG A 564 1.15 -5.31 -15.80
C ARG A 564 2.10 -5.84 -16.88
N PRO A 565 2.41 -7.16 -16.89
CA PRO A 565 3.39 -7.76 -17.80
C PRO A 565 3.30 -7.35 -19.28
N PRO A 566 2.12 -7.28 -19.92
CA PRO A 566 2.02 -6.90 -21.33
C PRO A 566 2.63 -5.53 -21.68
N SER A 567 2.70 -4.60 -20.71
CA SER A 567 3.20 -3.25 -20.93
C SER A 567 4.73 -3.14 -20.89
N TRP A 568 5.41 -4.14 -20.31
CA TRP A 568 6.86 -4.06 -20.05
C TRP A 568 7.71 -4.16 -21.31
N PRO A 569 7.55 -5.14 -22.23
CA PRO A 569 8.45 -5.26 -23.39
C PRO A 569 8.33 -4.10 -24.39
N ILE A 570 7.17 -3.45 -24.43
CA ILE A 570 6.90 -2.25 -25.26
C ILE A 570 7.29 -0.94 -24.57
N LEU A 571 7.61 -0.98 -23.26
CA LEU A 571 7.93 0.19 -22.43
C LEU A 571 6.78 1.23 -22.41
N ARG A 572 5.54 0.80 -22.14
CA ARG A 572 4.35 1.68 -22.23
C ARG A 572 4.35 2.81 -21.18
N ARG A 573 4.76 2.52 -19.95
CA ARG A 573 4.77 3.44 -18.78
C ARG A 573 5.90 3.02 -17.84
N GLY A 574 6.54 3.98 -17.19
CA GLY A 574 7.55 3.76 -16.16
C GLY A 574 6.99 3.80 -14.74
N ILE A 575 7.80 4.26 -13.79
CA ILE A 575 7.43 4.42 -12.37
C ILE A 575 8.09 5.70 -11.84
N ASN A 576 7.33 6.63 -11.28
CA ASN A 576 7.91 7.76 -10.56
C ASN A 576 8.56 7.28 -9.26
N PHE A 577 9.79 7.72 -8.99
CA PHE A 577 10.58 7.29 -7.84
C PHE A 577 10.76 8.41 -6.81
N TRP A 578 10.92 9.66 -7.27
CA TRP A 578 11.17 10.83 -6.42
C TRP A 578 11.00 12.11 -7.22
N GLY A 579 10.46 13.17 -6.60
CA GLY A 579 10.40 14.52 -7.16
C GLY A 579 10.60 15.55 -6.06
N ARG A 580 11.54 16.48 -6.23
CA ARG A 580 11.80 17.62 -5.33
C ARG A 580 12.75 18.62 -6.01
N ASP A 581 12.75 19.87 -5.56
CA ASP A 581 13.72 20.91 -5.98
C ASP A 581 13.86 21.03 -7.51
N PHE A 582 12.72 21.04 -8.21
CA PHE A 582 12.58 21.08 -9.68
C PHE A 582 13.32 19.96 -10.42
N ARG A 583 13.43 18.77 -9.80
CA ARG A 583 14.09 17.56 -10.32
C ARG A 583 13.24 16.33 -10.07
N GLN A 584 13.38 15.31 -10.91
CA GLN A 584 12.68 14.04 -10.80
C GLN A 584 13.62 12.86 -11.03
N ILE A 585 13.38 11.74 -10.33
CA ILE A 585 13.88 10.41 -10.71
C ILE A 585 12.69 9.57 -11.14
N TYR A 586 12.78 8.98 -12.32
CA TYR A 586 11.71 8.18 -12.91
C TYR A 586 12.32 6.93 -13.58
N LEU A 587 11.77 5.76 -13.25
CA LEU A 587 12.24 4.48 -13.77
C LEU A 587 11.74 4.25 -15.19
N LEU A 588 12.54 4.65 -16.18
CA LEU A 588 12.34 4.39 -17.60
C LEU A 588 13.55 3.66 -18.18
N GLY A 589 13.30 2.72 -19.09
CA GLY A 589 14.35 2.06 -19.87
C GLY A 589 14.80 2.88 -21.08
N ASN A 590 16.00 2.64 -21.56
CA ASN A 590 16.54 3.22 -22.78
C ASN A 590 15.84 2.56 -24.00
N PRO A 591 14.96 3.26 -24.74
CA PRO A 591 14.20 2.65 -25.84
C PRO A 591 15.10 2.12 -26.97
N ALA A 592 16.30 2.69 -27.16
CA ALA A 592 17.28 2.23 -28.15
C ALA A 592 17.87 0.85 -27.82
N ILE A 593 17.74 0.39 -26.58
CA ILE A 593 18.20 -0.93 -26.12
C ILE A 593 17.00 -1.84 -25.88
N TRP A 594 15.95 -1.29 -25.26
CA TRP A 594 14.75 -2.00 -24.84
C TRP A 594 13.97 -2.59 -26.02
N TRP A 595 13.65 -1.79 -27.04
CA TRP A 595 12.89 -2.29 -28.19
C TRP A 595 13.70 -3.25 -29.08
N PRO A 596 14.99 -3.00 -29.41
CA PRO A 596 15.79 -3.98 -30.15
C PRO A 596 16.02 -5.28 -29.39
N SER A 597 16.12 -5.25 -28.04
CA SER A 597 16.26 -6.48 -27.26
C SER A 597 14.97 -7.32 -27.26
N THR A 598 13.80 -6.68 -27.12
CA THR A 598 12.49 -7.31 -27.32
C THR A 598 12.32 -7.84 -28.75
N ALA A 599 12.75 -7.09 -29.76
CA ALA A 599 12.71 -7.53 -31.16
C ALA A 599 13.63 -8.73 -31.43
N ALA A 600 14.78 -8.84 -30.76
CA ALA A 600 15.68 -9.99 -30.87
C ALA A 600 15.05 -11.27 -30.29
N VAL A 601 14.33 -11.16 -29.17
CA VAL A 601 13.52 -12.26 -28.60
C VAL A 601 12.45 -12.71 -29.59
N LEU A 602 11.66 -11.76 -30.14
CA LEU A 602 10.62 -12.06 -31.13
C LEU A 602 11.20 -12.71 -32.39
N ALA A 603 12.34 -12.22 -32.89
CA ALA A 603 13.03 -12.78 -34.05
C ALA A 603 13.47 -14.24 -33.81
N TYR A 604 13.94 -14.58 -32.60
CA TYR A 604 14.22 -15.97 -32.24
C TYR A 604 12.95 -16.82 -32.18
N VAL A 605 11.84 -16.33 -31.63
CA VAL A 605 10.56 -17.07 -31.57
C VAL A 605 10.05 -17.37 -32.99
N VAL A 606 10.09 -16.39 -33.90
CA VAL A 606 9.74 -16.57 -35.32
C VAL A 606 10.69 -17.57 -35.99
N PHE A 607 12.01 -17.44 -35.78
CA PHE A 607 12.99 -18.42 -36.25
C PHE A 607 12.65 -19.84 -35.78
N LYS A 608 12.32 -20.02 -34.49
CA LYS A 608 12.03 -21.31 -33.90
C LYS A 608 10.78 -21.95 -34.49
N ALA A 609 9.70 -21.16 -34.64
CA ALA A 609 8.48 -21.61 -35.29
C ALA A 609 8.73 -22.08 -36.73
N VAL A 610 9.47 -21.29 -37.52
CA VAL A 610 9.85 -21.64 -38.90
C VAL A 610 10.76 -22.88 -38.92
N ALA A 611 11.71 -23.01 -37.99
CA ALA A 611 12.61 -24.15 -37.88
C ALA A 611 11.85 -25.45 -37.58
N VAL A 612 10.86 -25.42 -36.68
CA VAL A 612 10.00 -26.57 -36.36
C VAL A 612 9.15 -26.98 -37.56
N VAL A 613 8.52 -26.02 -38.26
CA VAL A 613 7.73 -26.31 -39.48
C VAL A 613 8.60 -26.90 -40.59
N ARG A 614 9.83 -26.39 -40.78
CA ARG A 614 10.78 -26.92 -41.75
C ARG A 614 11.27 -28.32 -41.40
N TRP A 615 11.57 -28.57 -40.12
CA TRP A 615 11.94 -29.89 -39.63
C TRP A 615 10.81 -30.92 -39.85
N GLN A 616 9.56 -30.56 -39.53
CA GLN A 616 8.39 -31.40 -39.79
C GLN A 616 8.16 -31.66 -41.29
N ARG A 617 8.53 -30.71 -42.16
CA ARG A 617 8.54 -30.87 -43.63
C ARG A 617 9.76 -31.64 -44.17
N GLY A 618 10.62 -32.19 -43.31
CA GLY A 618 11.77 -33.01 -43.70
C GLY A 618 13.04 -32.26 -44.12
N TYR A 619 13.09 -30.93 -43.93
CA TYR A 619 14.33 -30.16 -44.17
C TYR A 619 15.38 -30.50 -43.10
N ARG A 620 16.64 -30.68 -43.54
CA ARG A 620 17.76 -31.10 -42.67
C ARG A 620 18.59 -29.93 -42.15
N ASP A 621 17.94 -28.84 -41.73
CA ASP A 621 18.63 -27.60 -41.34
C ASP A 621 19.61 -27.81 -40.17
N TYR A 622 19.22 -28.60 -39.17
CA TYR A 622 20.07 -29.01 -38.03
C TYR A 622 21.30 -29.86 -38.40
N ALA A 623 21.47 -30.29 -39.66
CA ALA A 623 22.74 -30.86 -40.10
C ALA A 623 23.87 -29.79 -40.11
N SER A 624 23.50 -28.53 -40.30
CA SER A 624 24.38 -27.37 -40.21
C SER A 624 24.70 -27.04 -38.75
N VAL A 625 25.99 -27.08 -38.41
CA VAL A 625 26.50 -26.75 -37.06
C VAL A 625 26.05 -25.36 -36.63
N ASN A 626 26.17 -24.35 -37.51
CA ASN A 626 25.76 -22.98 -37.19
C ASN A 626 24.26 -22.87 -36.87
N PHE A 627 23.40 -23.65 -37.53
CA PHE A 627 21.96 -23.62 -37.30
C PHE A 627 21.62 -24.23 -35.94
N GLY A 628 22.20 -25.40 -35.62
CA GLY A 628 22.04 -26.04 -34.32
C GLY A 628 22.62 -25.22 -33.16
N ARG A 629 23.78 -24.58 -33.34
CA ARG A 629 24.36 -23.69 -32.31
C ARG A 629 23.57 -22.40 -32.11
N PHE A 630 23.03 -21.79 -33.17
CA PHE A 630 22.13 -20.63 -33.06
C PHE A 630 20.91 -20.98 -32.21
N ASP A 631 20.24 -22.09 -32.55
CA ASP A 631 19.05 -22.56 -31.85
C ASP A 631 19.34 -22.89 -30.38
N TYR A 632 20.45 -23.58 -30.11
CA TYR A 632 20.82 -23.99 -28.76
C TYR A 632 21.32 -22.83 -27.88
N GLU A 633 22.15 -21.93 -28.39
CA GLU A 633 22.74 -20.84 -27.58
C GLU A 633 21.74 -19.70 -27.32
N ILE A 634 21.02 -19.25 -28.35
CA ILE A 634 20.01 -18.20 -28.19
C ILE A 634 18.76 -18.76 -27.53
N GLY A 635 18.39 -20.02 -27.81
CA GLY A 635 17.26 -20.67 -27.17
C GLY A 635 17.41 -20.84 -25.66
N GLN A 636 18.62 -21.07 -25.15
CA GLN A 636 18.89 -21.05 -23.71
C GLN A 636 18.63 -19.67 -23.10
N THR A 637 19.10 -18.60 -23.74
CA THR A 637 18.92 -17.22 -23.27
C THR A 637 17.46 -16.75 -23.37
N VAL A 638 16.76 -17.10 -24.46
CA VAL A 638 15.34 -16.77 -24.63
C VAL A 638 14.45 -17.58 -23.69
N LEU A 639 14.82 -18.83 -23.36
CA LEU A 639 14.17 -19.58 -22.27
C LEU A 639 14.37 -18.89 -20.91
N ALA A 640 15.55 -18.31 -20.67
CA ALA A 640 15.80 -17.52 -19.45
C ALA A 640 14.88 -16.29 -19.40
N TRP A 641 14.81 -15.50 -20.48
CA TRP A 641 13.87 -14.37 -20.62
C TRP A 641 12.42 -14.81 -20.37
N ALA A 642 11.99 -15.89 -21.03
CA ALA A 642 10.63 -16.42 -20.94
C ALA A 642 10.25 -16.79 -19.50
N LEU A 643 11.14 -17.49 -18.78
CA LEU A 643 10.91 -17.89 -17.40
C LEU A 643 10.97 -16.73 -16.42
N HIS A 644 11.68 -15.64 -16.73
CA HIS A 644 11.68 -14.42 -15.91
C HIS A 644 10.58 -13.41 -16.32
N TYR A 645 9.71 -13.76 -17.27
CA TYR A 645 8.64 -12.88 -17.77
C TYR A 645 7.24 -13.52 -17.64
N PHE A 646 7.02 -14.70 -18.21
CA PHE A 646 5.69 -15.33 -18.27
C PHE A 646 5.05 -15.65 -16.90
N PRO A 647 5.79 -16.04 -15.84
CA PRO A 647 5.15 -16.32 -14.54
C PRO A 647 4.42 -15.12 -13.95
N PHE A 648 4.80 -13.88 -14.28
CA PHE A 648 4.12 -12.68 -13.80
C PHE A 648 2.70 -12.52 -14.37
N PHE A 649 2.36 -13.17 -15.48
CA PHE A 649 0.97 -13.22 -15.99
C PHE A 649 0.05 -14.08 -15.10
N LEU A 650 0.63 -15.00 -14.31
CA LEU A 650 -0.09 -15.89 -13.41
C LEU A 650 -0.19 -15.33 -11.98
N MET A 651 0.27 -14.09 -11.76
CA MET A 651 0.37 -13.47 -10.45
C MET A 651 -0.70 -12.38 -10.25
N ALA A 652 -1.79 -12.74 -9.58
CA ALA A 652 -2.87 -11.82 -9.19
C ALA A 652 -2.49 -10.95 -7.96
N ARG A 653 -1.31 -10.30 -8.00
CA ARG A 653 -0.82 -9.35 -6.99
C ARG A 653 -0.38 -8.04 -7.65
N GLN A 654 -0.03 -7.05 -6.84
CA GLN A 654 0.62 -5.81 -7.25
C GLN A 654 1.98 -6.10 -7.94
N LEU A 655 2.25 -5.44 -9.07
CA LEU A 655 3.44 -5.62 -9.90
C LEU A 655 3.94 -4.29 -10.46
N PHE A 656 5.21 -4.26 -10.85
CA PHE A 656 5.94 -3.04 -11.23
C PHE A 656 6.98 -3.34 -12.32
N LEU A 657 7.28 -2.37 -13.20
CA LEU A 657 8.25 -2.48 -14.30
C LEU A 657 9.61 -3.07 -13.87
N HIS A 658 10.07 -2.80 -12.64
CA HIS A 658 11.33 -3.33 -12.11
C HIS A 658 11.37 -4.88 -12.07
N HIS A 659 10.21 -5.54 -12.02
CA HIS A 659 10.11 -7.01 -12.10
C HIS A 659 10.59 -7.58 -13.44
N TYR A 660 10.59 -6.78 -14.52
CA TYR A 660 11.06 -7.19 -15.84
C TYR A 660 12.59 -7.16 -15.98
N LEU A 661 13.33 -6.52 -15.07
CA LEU A 661 14.78 -6.27 -15.25
C LEU A 661 15.64 -7.54 -15.34
N PRO A 662 15.37 -8.64 -14.59
CA PRO A 662 16.04 -9.91 -14.83
C PRO A 662 15.77 -10.47 -16.23
N ALA A 663 14.56 -10.31 -16.77
CA ALA A 663 14.24 -10.71 -18.14
C ALA A 663 14.97 -9.82 -19.16
N LEU A 664 14.96 -8.49 -18.96
CA LEU A 664 15.69 -7.53 -19.81
C LEU A 664 17.19 -7.87 -19.91
N TYR A 665 17.85 -8.26 -18.81
CA TYR A 665 19.23 -8.72 -18.83
C TYR A 665 19.43 -9.89 -19.82
N PHE A 666 18.53 -10.87 -19.81
CA PHE A 666 18.54 -11.96 -20.80
C PHE A 666 18.16 -11.50 -22.21
N ALA A 667 17.28 -10.51 -22.38
CA ALA A 667 16.99 -9.92 -23.70
C ALA A 667 18.22 -9.22 -24.30
N ILE A 668 19.01 -8.49 -23.51
CA ILE A 668 20.27 -7.84 -23.93
C ILE A 668 21.34 -8.89 -24.28
N LEU A 669 21.42 -9.99 -23.51
CA LEU A 669 22.26 -11.14 -23.88
C LEU A 669 21.82 -11.76 -25.22
N ALA A 670 20.51 -11.98 -25.43
CA ALA A 670 19.98 -12.57 -26.65
C ALA A 670 20.23 -11.67 -27.87
N LEU A 671 20.03 -10.36 -27.74
CA LEU A 671 20.40 -9.35 -28.75
C LEU A 671 21.88 -9.42 -29.11
N SER A 672 22.75 -9.52 -28.10
CA SER A 672 24.21 -9.61 -28.29
C SER A 672 24.61 -10.91 -28.98
N GLN A 673 24.03 -12.06 -28.61
CA GLN A 673 24.26 -13.33 -29.29
C GLN A 673 23.76 -13.29 -30.75
N MET A 674 22.55 -12.77 -30.98
CA MET A 674 21.97 -12.58 -32.31
C MET A 674 22.91 -11.77 -33.22
N TYR A 675 23.46 -10.67 -32.68
CA TYR A 675 24.46 -9.83 -33.35
C TYR A 675 25.73 -10.63 -33.73
N ASP A 676 26.28 -11.42 -32.81
CA ASP A 676 27.47 -12.24 -33.09
C ASP A 676 27.22 -13.24 -34.22
N PHE A 677 26.04 -13.85 -34.23
CA PHE A 677 25.64 -14.80 -35.26
C PHE A 677 25.52 -14.16 -36.64
N VAL A 678 24.86 -13.00 -36.74
CA VAL A 678 24.65 -12.25 -37.99
C VAL A 678 25.99 -11.79 -38.60
N PHE A 679 26.87 -11.18 -37.80
CA PHE A 679 28.10 -10.57 -38.32
C PHE A 679 29.32 -11.49 -38.38
N TYR A 680 29.45 -12.48 -37.48
CA TYR A 680 30.70 -13.25 -37.34
C TYR A 680 30.57 -14.77 -37.56
N ARG A 681 29.37 -15.35 -37.40
CA ARG A 681 29.19 -16.82 -37.49
C ARG A 681 28.60 -17.28 -38.82
N ILE A 682 27.50 -16.65 -39.26
CA ILE A 682 26.73 -17.04 -40.46
C ILE A 682 27.42 -16.56 -41.75
N ARG A 683 27.29 -17.33 -42.85
CA ARG A 683 27.93 -17.02 -44.15
C ARG A 683 27.00 -16.40 -45.20
N CYS A 684 25.67 -16.52 -45.08
CA CYS A 684 24.73 -16.19 -46.16
C CYS A 684 24.71 -14.71 -46.56
N LEU A 685 25.05 -13.79 -45.65
CA LEU A 685 25.05 -12.33 -45.89
C LEU A 685 26.43 -11.79 -46.31
N GLY A 686 27.46 -12.62 -46.46
CA GLY A 686 28.83 -12.17 -46.77
C GLY A 686 29.56 -11.40 -45.65
N LEU A 687 28.85 -10.88 -44.65
CA LEU A 687 29.36 -10.05 -43.53
C LEU A 687 30.52 -10.69 -42.77
N LYS A 688 30.53 -12.02 -42.63
CA LYS A 688 31.62 -12.77 -41.99
C LYS A 688 32.99 -12.56 -42.65
N SER A 689 33.03 -12.25 -43.94
CA SER A 689 34.26 -11.94 -44.69
C SER A 689 34.79 -10.54 -44.40
N THR A 690 33.96 -9.66 -43.81
CA THR A 690 34.24 -8.24 -43.60
C THR A 690 34.04 -7.83 -42.13
N PRO A 691 34.87 -8.31 -41.18
CA PRO A 691 34.72 -8.03 -39.75
C PRO A 691 34.74 -6.53 -39.38
N ALA A 692 35.26 -5.66 -40.24
CA ALA A 692 35.20 -4.21 -40.06
C ALA A 692 33.76 -3.67 -40.03
N ILE A 693 32.85 -4.22 -40.83
CA ILE A 693 31.43 -3.81 -40.86
C ILE A 693 30.76 -4.13 -39.52
N GLY A 694 30.98 -5.34 -38.98
CA GLY A 694 30.47 -5.73 -37.65
C GLY A 694 31.10 -4.98 -36.48
N LYS A 695 32.27 -4.37 -36.65
CA LYS A 695 32.83 -3.44 -35.64
C LYS A 695 32.22 -2.05 -35.76
N ALA A 696 32.09 -1.53 -36.98
CA ALA A 696 31.50 -0.21 -37.23
C ALA A 696 30.02 -0.16 -36.80
N ALA A 697 29.22 -1.17 -37.17
CA ALA A 697 27.82 -1.24 -36.77
C ALA A 697 27.65 -1.37 -35.23
N ALA A 698 28.52 -2.11 -34.54
CA ALA A 698 28.50 -2.19 -33.08
C ALA A 698 28.85 -0.85 -32.42
N ALA A 699 29.86 -0.15 -32.94
CA ALA A 699 30.23 1.19 -32.47
C ALA A 699 29.12 2.21 -32.69
N LEU A 700 28.48 2.21 -33.88
CA LEU A 700 27.34 3.09 -34.18
C LEU A 700 26.14 2.80 -33.26
N PHE A 701 25.83 1.54 -33.00
CA PHE A 701 24.72 1.17 -32.12
C PHE A 701 24.99 1.55 -30.66
N VAL A 702 26.24 1.41 -30.19
CA VAL A 702 26.68 1.90 -28.87
C VAL A 702 26.59 3.43 -28.78
N LEU A 703 27.04 4.17 -29.81
CA LEU A 703 26.96 5.63 -29.84
C LEU A 703 25.51 6.13 -29.85
N PHE A 704 24.63 5.47 -30.60
CA PHE A 704 23.19 5.76 -30.59
C PHE A 704 22.58 5.51 -29.19
N SER A 705 22.88 4.36 -28.59
CA SER A 705 22.41 4.00 -27.25
C SER A 705 22.91 4.97 -26.17
N LEU A 706 24.16 5.43 -26.27
CA LEU A 706 24.74 6.48 -25.43
C LEU A 706 24.04 7.82 -25.64
N GLY A 707 23.75 8.23 -26.88
CA GLY A 707 23.01 9.45 -27.16
C GLY A 707 21.64 9.44 -26.49
N VAL A 708 20.87 8.35 -26.65
CA VAL A 708 19.57 8.19 -26.00
C VAL A 708 19.70 8.12 -24.46
N PHE A 709 20.73 7.47 -23.93
CA PHE A 709 21.03 7.49 -22.50
C PHE A 709 21.26 8.92 -21.97
N THR A 710 22.00 9.76 -22.70
CA THR A 710 22.23 11.16 -22.30
C THR A 710 20.97 12.02 -22.33
N LEU A 711 19.99 11.70 -23.18
CA LEU A 711 18.69 12.38 -23.20
C LEU A 711 17.84 12.08 -21.96
N TYR A 712 17.82 10.83 -21.48
CA TYR A 712 17.09 10.42 -20.27
C TYR A 712 17.93 10.41 -18.99
N ALA A 713 19.19 10.84 -19.05
CA ALA A 713 20.08 10.96 -17.90
C ALA A 713 19.49 11.83 -16.76
N PRO A 714 18.74 12.93 -17.01
CA PRO A 714 18.10 13.68 -15.95
C PRO A 714 17.15 12.86 -15.08
N LEU A 715 16.28 12.04 -15.70
CA LEU A 715 15.37 11.11 -15.00
C LEU A 715 16.11 9.96 -14.29
N THR A 716 17.35 9.67 -14.69
CA THR A 716 18.19 8.62 -14.08
C THR A 716 18.95 9.12 -12.85
N TYR A 717 19.50 10.34 -12.91
CA TYR A 717 20.35 10.90 -11.86
C TYR A 717 19.68 11.94 -10.96
N GLY A 718 18.45 12.38 -11.30
CA GLY A 718 17.83 13.54 -10.66
C GLY A 718 18.59 14.83 -10.95
N SER A 719 19.14 14.97 -12.17
CA SER A 719 19.88 16.18 -12.55
C SER A 719 18.96 17.28 -13.08
N PRO A 720 19.40 18.55 -13.07
CA PRO A 720 18.71 19.63 -13.79
C PRO A 720 18.36 19.26 -15.22
N TRP A 721 17.17 19.70 -15.65
CA TRP A 721 16.67 19.59 -17.02
C TRP A 721 15.87 20.85 -17.37
N THR A 722 15.47 21.03 -18.64
CA THR A 722 14.52 22.07 -19.01
C THR A 722 13.19 21.48 -19.46
N ARG A 723 12.09 22.17 -19.16
CA ARG A 723 10.72 21.80 -19.57
C ARG A 723 10.64 21.48 -21.07
N ALA A 724 11.21 22.34 -21.91
CA ALA A 724 11.24 22.16 -23.37
C ALA A 724 12.00 20.90 -23.81
N GLN A 725 13.14 20.58 -23.16
CA GLN A 725 13.89 19.35 -23.46
C GLN A 725 13.15 18.10 -22.97
N CYS A 726 12.45 18.17 -21.84
CA CYS A 726 11.63 17.09 -21.32
C CYS A 726 10.49 16.72 -22.28
N HIS A 727 9.71 17.70 -22.75
CA HIS A 727 8.64 17.45 -23.73
C HIS A 727 9.20 16.91 -25.05
N ALA A 728 10.34 17.42 -25.52
CA ALA A 728 10.94 16.99 -26.79
C ALA A 728 11.39 15.51 -26.84
N VAL A 729 11.55 14.84 -25.69
CA VAL A 729 11.91 13.41 -25.61
C VAL A 729 10.75 12.53 -25.13
N LYS A 730 9.54 13.08 -24.97
CA LYS A 730 8.36 12.33 -24.55
C LYS A 730 7.78 11.56 -25.75
N LEU A 731 8.32 10.37 -26.02
CA LEU A 731 8.04 9.59 -27.24
C LEU A 731 6.67 8.89 -27.27
N LEU A 732 6.05 8.68 -26.11
CA LEU A 732 4.74 8.05 -25.95
C LEU A 732 3.90 8.89 -24.99
N ASP A 733 2.64 9.13 -25.33
CA ASP A 733 1.69 9.87 -24.48
C ASP A 733 1.45 9.17 -23.13
N THR A 734 1.63 7.85 -23.09
CA THR A 734 1.52 7.02 -21.89
C THR A 734 2.74 7.07 -20.97
N TRP A 735 3.78 7.84 -21.33
CA TRP A 735 4.83 8.20 -20.39
C TRP A 735 4.37 9.40 -19.56
N ASP A 736 4.50 9.31 -18.26
CA ASP A 736 3.88 10.24 -17.30
C ASP A 736 4.89 10.76 -16.28
N PHE A 737 6.16 10.90 -16.70
CA PHE A 737 7.04 11.85 -16.05
C PHE A 737 6.54 13.27 -16.35
N ASP A 738 6.47 14.10 -15.32
CA ASP A 738 5.99 15.47 -15.42
C ASP A 738 7.11 16.38 -15.90
N CYS A 739 6.84 17.13 -16.96
CA CYS A 739 7.77 18.10 -17.50
C CYS A 739 7.63 19.49 -16.88
N ASN A 740 6.50 19.79 -16.21
CA ASN A 740 6.23 21.08 -15.60
C ASN A 740 7.10 21.32 -14.35
N THR A 741 7.42 20.25 -13.63
CA THR A 741 8.40 20.15 -12.53
C THR A 741 9.76 20.75 -12.89
N PHE A 742 10.17 20.76 -14.17
CA PHE A 742 11.44 21.33 -14.57
C PHE A 742 11.35 22.82 -14.93
N HIS A 743 12.39 23.57 -14.58
CA HIS A 743 12.57 24.98 -14.97
C HIS A 743 12.59 25.19 -16.50
N THR A 744 12.35 26.42 -16.95
CA THR A 744 12.43 26.78 -18.38
C THR A 744 13.87 26.91 -18.84
N GLU A 745 14.78 27.40 -17.98
CA GLU A 745 16.20 27.55 -18.25
C GLU A 745 17.10 26.84 -17.23
N LEU A 746 18.29 26.41 -17.67
CA LEU A 746 19.30 25.81 -16.78
C LEU A 746 19.95 26.83 -15.83
N SER A 747 19.86 28.12 -16.15
CA SER A 747 20.35 29.24 -15.33
C SER A 747 19.70 29.26 -13.93
N GLN A 748 18.41 28.94 -13.86
CA GLN A 748 17.57 29.00 -12.67
C GLN A 748 18.01 28.03 -11.55
N TYR A 749 18.69 26.93 -11.90
CA TYR A 749 19.25 25.98 -10.91
C TYR A 749 20.55 26.45 -10.24
N ASN A 750 21.17 27.54 -10.70
CA ASN A 750 22.42 28.06 -10.11
C ASN A 750 22.17 29.11 -9.02
N THR A 751 20.96 29.69 -8.97
CA THR A 751 20.51 30.51 -7.85
C THR A 751 20.43 29.63 -6.62
N PRO A 752 21.13 29.96 -5.50
CA PRO A 752 20.94 29.21 -4.27
C PRO A 752 19.50 29.38 -3.83
N SER A 753 18.75 28.28 -3.78
CA SER A 753 17.43 28.28 -3.16
C SER A 753 17.60 28.75 -1.72
N VAL A 754 17.03 29.91 -1.39
CA VAL A 754 16.59 30.16 -0.01
C VAL A 754 15.79 28.93 0.37
N ALA A 755 16.10 28.35 1.53
CA ALA A 755 15.33 27.23 2.04
C ALA A 755 13.91 27.73 2.31
N LEU A 756 13.04 27.54 1.33
CA LEU A 756 11.61 27.56 1.54
C LEU A 756 11.35 26.45 2.55
N GLU A 757 10.93 26.82 3.77
CA GLU A 757 9.93 26.03 4.48
C GLU A 757 8.81 25.69 3.48
N PRO A 758 8.14 24.53 3.57
CA PRO A 758 7.27 24.03 2.51
C PRO A 758 6.14 25.03 2.14
N VAL A 759 6.43 25.90 1.18
CA VAL A 759 5.49 26.85 0.60
C VAL A 759 4.67 26.07 -0.42
N THR A 760 3.47 25.72 0.01
CA THR A 760 2.31 25.56 -0.88
C THR A 760 2.29 26.73 -1.86
N ALA A 761 2.22 26.43 -3.16
CA ALA A 761 2.66 27.34 -4.21
C ALA A 761 2.06 28.75 -4.13
N GLN A 762 2.94 29.77 -4.16
CA GLN A 762 2.59 31.13 -4.58
C GLN A 762 3.61 31.65 -5.59
N ALA A 763 3.10 32.34 -6.61
CA ALA A 763 3.87 32.94 -7.69
C ALA A 763 3.93 34.46 -7.51
N ASP A 764 5.11 35.05 -7.68
CA ASP A 764 5.31 36.50 -7.61
C ASP A 764 5.15 37.19 -8.97
N GLY A 765 4.46 38.34 -8.95
CA GLY A 765 4.40 39.31 -10.04
C GLY A 765 4.46 40.73 -9.46
N GLN A 766 5.25 41.62 -10.07
CA GLN A 766 5.43 43.03 -9.65
C GLN A 766 4.08 43.79 -9.77
N ASP A 767 3.69 44.74 -8.91
CA ASP A 767 4.42 45.96 -8.54
C ASP A 767 3.65 46.82 -7.49
N ASN A 768 4.34 47.78 -6.84
CA ASN A 768 3.84 48.99 -6.16
C ASN A 768 2.72 48.94 -5.07
N GLY A 769 3.12 49.26 -3.83
CA GLY A 769 2.34 50.12 -2.90
C GLY A 769 1.71 49.46 -1.66
N GLY A 770 2.26 49.74 -0.47
CA GLY A 770 1.63 49.42 0.83
C GLY A 770 2.12 48.12 1.48
N GLY A 771 3.39 48.07 1.90
CA GLY A 771 4.00 46.86 2.45
C GLY A 771 3.55 46.51 3.87
N ILE A 772 2.94 45.33 4.04
CA ILE A 772 2.84 44.65 5.34
C ILE A 772 4.20 43.97 5.58
N SER A 773 5.02 44.53 6.47
CA SER A 773 6.28 43.89 6.89
C SER A 773 6.10 43.16 8.22
N ARG A 774 6.48 41.89 8.27
CA ARG A 774 6.59 41.13 9.53
C ARG A 774 7.96 41.38 10.13
N GLN A 775 8.00 42.11 11.25
CA GLN A 775 9.21 42.33 12.04
C GLN A 775 9.07 41.66 13.39
N GLU A 776 10.12 40.95 13.82
CA GLU A 776 10.18 40.29 15.12
C GLU A 776 11.10 41.12 16.04
N PHE A 777 10.56 41.56 17.18
CA PHE A 777 11.30 42.31 18.20
C PHE A 777 11.08 41.67 19.58
N VAL A 778 12.13 41.68 20.41
CA VAL A 778 12.07 41.14 21.77
C VAL A 778 11.77 42.28 22.73
N GLU A 779 10.59 42.24 23.35
CA GLU A 779 10.13 43.25 24.31
C GLU A 779 10.18 42.66 25.73
N TYR A 780 10.97 43.27 26.61
CA TYR A 780 11.05 42.85 28.01
C TYR A 780 9.95 43.51 28.84
N ARG A 781 9.26 42.73 29.67
CA ARG A 781 8.16 43.23 30.53
C ARG A 781 8.36 42.82 31.98
N ASP A 782 7.85 43.63 32.91
CA ASP A 782 7.79 43.29 34.34
C ASP A 782 6.57 42.40 34.69
N GLU A 783 6.47 41.94 35.94
CA GLU A 783 5.36 41.10 36.43
C GLU A 783 3.97 41.79 36.35
N ALA A 784 3.94 43.12 36.20
CA ALA A 784 2.71 43.89 36.01
C ALA A 784 2.41 44.16 34.51
N GLY A 785 3.24 43.66 33.60
CA GLY A 785 3.10 43.78 32.15
C GLY A 785 3.65 45.08 31.56
N ASN A 786 4.32 45.93 32.34
CA ASN A 786 4.92 47.18 31.84
C ASN A 786 6.18 46.88 31.02
N VAL A 787 6.39 47.63 29.94
CA VAL A 787 7.57 47.48 29.06
C VAL A 787 8.80 48.13 29.72
N LEU A 788 9.89 47.37 29.82
CA LEU A 788 11.18 47.80 30.35
C LEU A 788 12.14 48.13 29.21
N SER A 789 12.93 49.21 29.35
CA SER A 789 14.01 49.50 28.40
C SER A 789 15.20 48.55 28.60
N GLU A 790 16.01 48.33 27.55
CA GLU A 790 17.18 47.44 27.63
C GLU A 790 18.16 47.84 28.75
N GLU A 791 18.34 49.14 28.99
CA GLU A 791 19.15 49.67 30.10
C GLU A 791 18.59 49.28 31.48
N GLN A 792 17.26 49.31 31.66
CA GLN A 792 16.60 48.89 32.90
C GLN A 792 16.72 47.38 33.13
N VAL A 793 16.59 46.58 32.06
CA VAL A 793 16.77 45.11 32.11
C VAL A 793 18.21 44.76 32.48
N LEU A 794 19.19 45.48 31.90
CA LEU A 794 20.61 45.32 32.24
C LEU A 794 20.91 45.68 33.71
N ALA A 795 20.31 46.75 34.23
CA ALA A 795 20.43 47.13 35.65
C ALA A 795 19.81 46.07 36.60
N LEU A 796 18.59 45.60 36.31
CA LEU A 796 17.91 44.57 37.12
C LEU A 796 18.65 43.21 37.07
N LYS A 797 19.28 42.89 35.94
CA LYS A 797 20.14 41.70 35.78
C LYS A 797 21.46 41.84 36.57
N ALA A 798 22.04 43.05 36.63
CA ALA A 798 23.22 43.33 37.44
C ALA A 798 22.95 43.26 38.95
N GLU A 799 21.73 43.57 39.39
CA GLU A 799 21.29 43.40 40.79
C GLU A 799 20.87 41.96 41.15
N GLY A 800 20.83 41.03 40.18
CA GLY A 800 20.44 39.63 40.40
C GLY A 800 18.95 39.42 40.68
N LYS A 801 18.09 40.37 40.29
CA LYS A 801 16.63 40.37 40.57
C LYS A 801 15.75 40.06 39.35
N ALA A 802 16.35 39.65 38.23
CA ALA A 802 15.63 39.32 37.00
C ALA A 802 15.66 37.82 36.71
N SER A 803 14.50 37.20 36.50
CA SER A 803 14.34 35.88 35.90
C SER A 803 13.51 36.01 34.62
N PHE A 804 13.86 35.26 33.58
CA PHE A 804 13.25 35.40 32.25
C PHE A 804 12.40 34.17 31.92
N GLU A 805 11.15 34.41 31.52
CA GLU A 805 10.24 33.39 30.99
C GLU A 805 9.73 33.89 29.63
N THR A 806 9.90 33.09 28.58
CA THR A 806 9.65 33.52 27.19
C THR A 806 8.20 33.23 26.80
N LYS A 807 7.45 34.26 26.42
CA LYS A 807 6.09 34.15 25.90
C LYS A 807 6.02 34.77 24.50
N TYR A 808 5.50 34.02 23.54
CA TYR A 808 5.26 34.49 22.17
C TYR A 808 3.83 35.03 22.06
N GLU A 809 3.65 36.23 21.50
CA GLU A 809 2.34 36.87 21.34
C GLU A 809 2.30 37.68 20.03
N THR A 810 1.35 37.38 19.16
CA THR A 810 1.21 38.03 17.86
C THR A 810 0.21 39.18 17.95
N ARG A 811 0.65 40.42 17.72
CA ARG A 811 -0.20 41.62 17.76
C ARG A 811 -0.13 42.40 16.45
N THR A 812 -1.26 42.55 15.78
CA THR A 812 -1.43 43.47 14.64
C THR A 812 -1.46 44.92 15.14
N ARG A 813 -0.70 45.80 14.50
CA ARG A 813 -0.66 47.25 14.80
C ARG A 813 -0.77 48.03 13.49
N LEU A 814 -1.56 49.09 13.47
CA LEU A 814 -1.57 50.08 12.39
C LEU A 814 -0.55 51.17 12.73
N VAL A 815 0.32 51.49 11.77
CA VAL A 815 1.45 52.42 11.94
C VAL A 815 1.43 53.45 10.81
N ASP A 816 1.70 54.71 11.14
CA ASP A 816 1.82 55.79 10.15
C ASP A 816 3.15 55.75 9.37
N GLU A 817 3.30 56.62 8.37
CA GLU A 817 4.53 56.72 7.55
C GLU A 817 5.78 57.13 8.35
N LEU A 818 5.63 57.52 9.62
CA LEU A 818 6.71 57.86 10.55
C LEU A 818 6.96 56.76 11.60
N GLY A 819 6.21 55.65 11.56
CA GLY A 819 6.36 54.50 12.46
C GLY A 819 5.63 54.61 13.80
N ASN A 820 4.67 55.52 13.96
CA ASN A 820 3.88 55.67 15.19
C ASN A 820 2.56 54.89 15.12
N GLU A 821 2.19 54.22 16.22
CA GLU A 821 0.99 53.38 16.28
C GLU A 821 -0.31 54.20 16.33
N VAL A 822 -1.21 53.97 15.37
CA VAL A 822 -2.49 54.70 15.21
C VAL A 822 -3.63 53.88 15.82
N GLN A 823 -4.42 54.47 16.71
CA GLN A 823 -5.60 53.80 17.29
C GLN A 823 -6.78 53.77 16.31
N PRO A 824 -7.51 52.65 16.19
CA PRO A 824 -8.66 52.55 15.29
C PRO A 824 -9.84 53.38 15.81
N GLY A 825 -10.33 54.30 14.97
CA GLY A 825 -11.50 55.13 15.26
C GLY A 825 -12.82 54.39 15.09
N LEU A 826 -13.79 54.75 15.93
CA LEU A 826 -15.17 54.26 15.86
C LEU A 826 -15.86 54.76 14.57
N ALA A 827 -16.45 53.86 13.78
CA ALA A 827 -17.25 54.24 12.61
C ALA A 827 -18.61 54.86 13.04
N PRO A 828 -19.14 55.90 12.36
CA PRO A 828 -20.42 56.52 12.72
C PRO A 828 -21.64 55.73 12.23
N ASP A 829 -22.77 55.87 12.93
CA ASP A 829 -24.05 55.26 12.55
C ASP A 829 -24.59 55.81 11.22
N HIS A 830 -25.13 54.92 10.38
CA HIS A 830 -25.83 55.26 9.14
C HIS A 830 -27.31 55.56 9.44
N PRO A 831 -27.84 56.76 9.12
CA PRO A 831 -29.27 57.02 9.22
C PRO A 831 -30.00 56.44 8.01
N ASP A 832 -31.19 55.88 8.23
CA ASP A 832 -32.42 56.14 7.46
C ASP A 832 -33.42 54.98 7.59
N VAL A 833 -34.34 55.14 8.54
CA VAL A 833 -35.63 54.44 8.58
C VAL A 833 -36.70 55.47 8.98
N ASP A 834 -37.69 55.64 8.10
CA ASP A 834 -39.08 56.13 8.31
C ASP A 834 -39.53 57.30 7.41
N GLY A 835 -40.67 57.09 6.73
CA GLY A 835 -41.42 58.11 6.00
C GLY A 835 -42.33 57.52 4.91
N ALA A 836 -43.65 57.60 5.08
CA ALA A 836 -44.62 56.99 4.18
C ALA A 836 -45.57 58.01 3.51
N ASP A 837 -45.77 57.84 2.19
CA ASP A 837 -46.90 58.33 1.35
C ASP A 837 -47.13 59.87 1.29
N PRO A 838 -48.04 60.41 0.44
CA PRO A 838 -48.71 59.84 -0.74
C PRO A 838 -48.74 60.75 -1.99
N GLU A 839 -48.69 60.21 -3.21
CA GLU A 839 -49.35 60.84 -4.39
C GLU A 839 -49.47 59.93 -5.63
N THR A 840 -50.67 59.40 -5.91
CA THR A 840 -51.39 59.33 -7.22
C THR A 840 -52.44 58.19 -7.19
N PRO A 841 -53.75 58.45 -7.46
CA PRO A 841 -54.81 57.55 -6.99
C PRO A 841 -55.36 56.51 -7.98
N ALA A 842 -55.51 55.29 -7.45
CA ALA A 842 -56.64 54.35 -7.57
C ALA A 842 -57.40 54.15 -8.91
N ARG A 843 -57.49 52.88 -9.33
CA ARG A 843 -58.79 52.22 -9.61
C ARG A 843 -58.72 50.69 -9.56
N ALA A 844 -59.78 50.07 -9.03
CA ALA A 844 -59.97 48.62 -8.98
C ALA A 844 -60.67 48.08 -10.24
N TYR A 845 -60.57 46.77 -10.52
CA TYR A 845 -61.71 45.82 -10.52
C TYR A 845 -61.25 44.38 -10.84
N GLU A 846 -62.03 43.39 -10.40
CA GLU A 846 -61.80 41.95 -10.63
C GLU A 846 -62.31 41.43 -12.01
N ALA A 847 -61.94 40.17 -12.29
CA ALA A 847 -62.71 39.15 -13.03
C ALA A 847 -62.28 38.74 -14.46
N LYS A 848 -61.61 37.57 -14.53
CA LYS A 848 -61.63 36.48 -15.54
C LYS A 848 -62.28 36.74 -16.93
N SER A 849 -61.54 36.45 -18.01
CA SER A 849 -61.74 35.23 -18.84
C SER A 849 -60.85 35.17 -20.13
N ARG A 850 -60.67 33.95 -20.66
CA ARG A 850 -59.97 33.53 -21.92
C ARG A 850 -60.80 33.88 -23.20
N PRO A 851 -60.43 33.51 -24.46
CA PRO A 851 -59.13 33.09 -25.10
C PRO A 851 -58.82 33.76 -26.48
N ALA A 852 -57.62 33.52 -27.05
CA ALA A 852 -57.29 33.26 -28.49
C ALA A 852 -55.75 33.12 -28.61
N GLU A 853 -55.13 32.06 -29.11
CA GLU A 853 -55.05 31.52 -30.51
C GLU A 853 -54.28 32.40 -31.52
N ALA A 854 -53.11 31.90 -31.95
CA ALA A 854 -52.45 32.17 -33.23
C ALA A 854 -51.44 31.05 -33.54
N GLU A 855 -51.47 30.47 -34.75
CA GLU A 855 -50.62 29.37 -35.21
C GLU A 855 -49.41 29.84 -36.06
N ALA A 856 -48.37 28.98 -36.12
CA ALA A 856 -47.55 28.49 -37.26
C ALA A 856 -47.27 29.39 -38.50
N GLU A 857 -46.22 29.27 -39.33
CA GLU A 857 -45.24 28.24 -39.75
C GLU A 857 -43.93 28.95 -40.25
N SER A 858 -42.77 28.36 -40.60
CA SER A 858 -42.11 27.06 -40.37
C SER A 858 -40.64 27.15 -40.88
N SER A 859 -39.71 26.28 -40.44
CA SER A 859 -38.64 25.71 -41.29
C SER A 859 -37.85 24.59 -40.58
N LYS A 860 -37.36 23.61 -41.37
CA LYS A 860 -36.55 22.43 -41.01
C LYS A 860 -35.72 22.04 -42.24
N PRO A 861 -34.70 21.15 -42.18
CA PRO A 861 -33.90 20.67 -41.03
C PRO A 861 -32.37 20.80 -41.28
N ASN A 862 -31.52 20.46 -40.30
CA ASN A 862 -30.27 19.74 -40.59
C ASN A 862 -29.69 19.02 -39.35
N ASP A 863 -29.07 17.86 -39.57
CA ASP A 863 -28.44 17.03 -38.53
C ASP A 863 -27.08 17.57 -38.09
N LYS A 864 -26.78 17.49 -36.77
CA LYS A 864 -25.50 17.00 -36.22
C LYS A 864 -25.51 16.86 -34.69
N GLN A 865 -24.67 15.96 -34.20
CA GLN A 865 -24.54 15.58 -32.79
C GLN A 865 -23.82 16.64 -31.94
N GLY A 866 -24.15 16.70 -30.65
CA GLY A 866 -23.32 17.27 -29.59
C GLY A 866 -23.35 16.37 -28.36
N LYS A 867 -22.20 15.83 -27.95
CA LYS A 867 -22.04 15.11 -26.67
C LYS A 867 -21.83 16.13 -25.53
N ALA A 868 -22.30 15.80 -24.33
CA ALA A 868 -22.11 16.61 -23.13
C ALA A 868 -20.65 16.57 -22.61
N GLN A 869 -20.26 17.62 -21.90
CA GLN A 869 -18.97 17.73 -21.19
C GLN A 869 -19.07 17.14 -19.77
N PRO A 870 -17.97 16.60 -19.19
CA PRO A 870 -17.97 16.02 -17.85
C PRO A 870 -17.95 17.09 -16.74
N ALA A 871 -18.44 16.72 -15.56
CA ALA A 871 -18.58 17.62 -14.42
C ALA A 871 -17.56 17.30 -13.30
N SER A 872 -16.79 18.31 -12.88
CA SER A 872 -15.99 18.26 -11.65
C SER A 872 -15.63 19.66 -11.14
N GLU A 873 -16.58 20.32 -10.46
CA GLU A 873 -16.30 21.32 -9.42
C GLU A 873 -17.62 21.77 -8.74
N ALA A 874 -17.94 21.16 -7.61
CA ALA A 874 -19.01 21.60 -6.73
C ALA A 874 -18.71 21.08 -5.32
N SER A 875 -18.55 22.00 -4.36
CA SER A 875 -18.33 21.69 -2.94
C SER A 875 -19.19 20.53 -2.44
N GLU A 876 -18.58 19.57 -1.75
CA GLU A 876 -19.33 18.43 -1.18
C GLU A 876 -20.17 18.89 0.01
N ALA A 877 -21.46 19.13 -0.26
CA ALA A 877 -22.45 19.44 0.76
C ALA A 877 -22.38 18.44 1.93
N THR A 878 -22.35 18.97 3.14
CA THR A 878 -22.13 18.18 4.36
C THR A 878 -23.32 17.26 4.66
N LYS A 879 -23.08 16.21 5.47
CA LYS A 879 -24.13 15.27 5.92
C LYS A 879 -25.36 15.97 6.52
N GLN A 880 -25.16 17.10 7.21
CA GLN A 880 -26.25 17.85 7.83
C GLN A 880 -27.06 18.67 6.80
N GLU A 881 -26.38 19.34 5.85
CA GLU A 881 -27.03 20.11 4.79
C GLU A 881 -27.85 19.22 3.85
N LEU A 882 -27.32 18.04 3.48
CA LEU A 882 -28.03 17.06 2.65
C LEU A 882 -29.30 16.54 3.33
N LEU A 883 -29.25 16.24 4.63
CA LEU A 883 -30.43 15.84 5.40
C LEU A 883 -31.43 16.99 5.56
N HIS A 884 -30.95 18.22 5.76
CA HIS A 884 -31.81 19.40 5.83
C HIS A 884 -32.54 19.64 4.50
N TRP A 885 -31.81 19.64 3.37
CA TRP A 885 -32.40 19.74 2.03
C TRP A 885 -33.43 18.63 1.76
N LEU A 886 -33.07 17.36 2.02
CA LEU A 886 -33.94 16.22 1.75
C LEU A 886 -35.23 16.27 2.58
N ASN A 887 -35.15 16.69 3.84
CA ASN A 887 -36.33 16.88 4.69
C ASN A 887 -37.19 18.07 4.26
N SER A 888 -36.57 19.19 3.86
CA SER A 888 -37.27 20.39 3.38
C SER A 888 -37.98 20.15 2.04
N LEU A 889 -37.31 19.47 1.09
CA LEU A 889 -37.87 19.14 -0.23
C LEU A 889 -38.99 18.09 -0.14
N LEU A 890 -38.78 17.01 0.62
CA LEU A 890 -39.69 15.87 0.65
C LEU A 890 -40.73 15.90 1.79
N GLN A 891 -40.59 16.84 2.73
CA GLN A 891 -41.37 16.92 3.97
C GLN A 891 -41.30 15.60 4.77
N LEU A 892 -40.06 15.17 5.02
CA LEU A 892 -39.69 13.99 5.79
C LEU A 892 -39.01 14.38 7.12
N ASN A 893 -38.77 13.39 7.98
CA ASN A 893 -38.03 13.56 9.23
C ASN A 893 -36.90 12.52 9.32
N MET A 894 -35.98 12.60 8.35
CA MET A 894 -34.78 11.77 8.25
C MET A 894 -33.68 12.39 9.10
N THR A 895 -33.18 11.64 10.08
CA THR A 895 -32.10 12.06 10.99
C THR A 895 -30.75 11.42 10.62
N LYS A 896 -30.76 10.47 9.67
CA LYS A 896 -29.60 9.71 9.21
C LYS A 896 -29.66 9.50 7.69
N VAL A 897 -28.53 9.64 7.01
CA VAL A 897 -28.38 9.42 5.55
C VAL A 897 -28.60 7.96 5.19
N GLU A 898 -28.25 7.08 6.11
CA GLU A 898 -28.48 5.64 6.15
C GLU A 898 -29.97 5.28 5.85
N GLN A 899 -30.92 6.17 6.16
CA GLN A 899 -32.35 5.97 5.85
C GLN A 899 -32.66 6.07 4.35
N CYS A 900 -31.77 6.64 3.52
CA CYS A 900 -31.87 6.64 2.06
C CYS A 900 -31.74 5.22 1.46
N GLY A 901 -31.14 4.28 2.18
CA GLY A 901 -30.97 2.89 1.76
C GLY A 901 -32.27 2.10 1.64
N THR A 902 -33.40 2.69 2.05
CA THR A 902 -34.75 2.20 1.74
C THR A 902 -35.15 2.42 0.28
N GLY A 903 -34.44 3.27 -0.47
CA GLY A 903 -34.72 3.70 -1.84
C GLY A 903 -35.92 4.65 -1.99
N ALA A 904 -36.77 4.81 -0.96
CA ALA A 904 -38.03 5.54 -1.06
C ALA A 904 -37.83 7.06 -1.21
N ALA A 905 -36.96 7.65 -0.39
CA ALA A 905 -36.62 9.07 -0.49
C ALA A 905 -35.96 9.41 -1.85
N LEU A 906 -35.03 8.56 -2.31
CA LEU A 906 -34.36 8.73 -3.60
C LEU A 906 -35.36 8.67 -4.78
N CYS A 907 -36.29 7.69 -4.78
CA CYS A 907 -37.37 7.67 -5.78
C CYS A 907 -38.15 8.99 -5.82
N GLN A 908 -38.38 9.63 -4.67
CA GLN A 908 -39.11 10.88 -4.60
C GLN A 908 -38.29 12.12 -4.99
N VAL A 909 -36.97 12.14 -4.75
CA VAL A 909 -36.07 13.17 -5.29
C VAL A 909 -36.18 13.18 -6.82
N PHE A 910 -36.06 12.02 -7.48
CA PHE A 910 -36.16 11.95 -8.94
C PHE A 910 -37.59 12.15 -9.47
N ASP A 911 -38.63 11.84 -8.67
CA ASP A 911 -40.00 12.24 -8.97
C ASP A 911 -40.19 13.76 -8.99
N SER A 912 -39.47 14.50 -8.15
CA SER A 912 -39.49 15.98 -8.19
C SER A 912 -38.81 16.57 -9.41
N ILE A 913 -37.96 15.82 -10.12
CA ILE A 913 -37.35 16.28 -11.37
C ILE A 913 -38.25 15.93 -12.55
N PHE A 914 -38.68 14.68 -12.65
CA PHE A 914 -39.33 14.13 -13.85
C PHE A 914 -40.86 14.03 -13.80
N LEU A 915 -41.47 14.08 -12.61
CA LEU A 915 -42.92 13.90 -12.35
C LEU A 915 -43.56 12.59 -12.88
N ASP A 916 -42.78 11.66 -13.42
CA ASP A 916 -43.23 10.41 -14.06
C ASP A 916 -42.72 9.13 -13.36
N VAL A 917 -42.15 9.27 -12.16
CA VAL A 917 -41.83 8.12 -11.31
C VAL A 917 -43.15 7.55 -10.79
N PRO A 918 -43.39 6.22 -10.86
CA PRO A 918 -44.64 5.62 -10.42
C PRO A 918 -44.72 5.58 -8.89
N MET A 919 -44.90 6.75 -8.25
CA MET A 919 -44.89 6.92 -6.79
C MET A 919 -45.89 6.02 -6.08
N SER A 920 -47.03 5.70 -6.70
CA SER A 920 -48.02 4.74 -6.19
C SER A 920 -47.46 3.32 -5.93
N ARG A 921 -46.29 2.99 -6.49
CA ARG A 921 -45.58 1.72 -6.25
C ARG A 921 -44.42 1.85 -5.25
N VAL A 922 -44.02 3.07 -4.89
CA VAL A 922 -42.92 3.36 -3.95
C VAL A 922 -43.44 3.21 -2.53
N ARG A 923 -42.80 2.33 -1.75
CA ARG A 923 -43.19 2.03 -0.37
C ARG A 923 -42.26 2.72 0.61
N PHE A 924 -42.80 3.63 1.43
CA PHE A 924 -42.04 4.37 2.45
C PHE A 924 -41.87 3.58 3.75
N ASP A 925 -42.88 2.81 4.17
CA ASP A 925 -42.86 2.03 5.42
C ASP A 925 -42.21 0.64 5.26
N VAL A 926 -41.10 0.57 4.51
CA VAL A 926 -40.33 -0.67 4.31
C VAL A 926 -39.32 -0.87 5.43
N LYS A 927 -39.18 -2.12 5.90
CA LYS A 927 -38.30 -2.51 7.03
C LYS A 927 -37.39 -3.72 6.72
N THR A 928 -37.37 -4.18 5.47
CA THR A 928 -36.63 -5.38 5.06
C THR A 928 -35.90 -5.11 3.74
N GLU A 929 -34.66 -5.58 3.65
CA GLU A 929 -33.77 -5.37 2.49
C GLU A 929 -34.40 -5.79 1.16
N TYR A 930 -35.08 -6.95 1.15
CA TYR A 930 -35.83 -7.44 -0.02
C TYR A 930 -36.91 -6.46 -0.52
N ALA A 931 -37.50 -5.66 0.37
CA ALA A 931 -38.46 -4.62 -0.01
C ALA A 931 -37.77 -3.34 -0.53
N TYR A 932 -36.54 -3.02 -0.07
CA TYR A 932 -35.77 -1.88 -0.59
C TYR A 932 -35.39 -2.10 -2.06
N ILE A 933 -35.06 -3.33 -2.44
CA ILE A 933 -34.81 -3.72 -3.85
C ILE A 933 -36.01 -3.35 -4.76
N GLN A 934 -37.25 -3.40 -4.26
CA GLN A 934 -38.42 -3.01 -5.06
C GLN A 934 -38.46 -1.51 -5.35
N ASN A 935 -38.09 -0.66 -4.38
CA ASN A 935 -37.95 0.78 -4.58
C ASN A 935 -36.77 1.08 -5.53
N PHE A 936 -35.60 0.45 -5.35
CA PHE A 936 -34.47 0.68 -6.25
C PHE A 936 -34.70 0.21 -7.69
N LYS A 937 -35.49 -0.85 -7.91
CA LYS A 937 -35.94 -1.20 -9.27
C LYS A 937 -36.84 -0.14 -9.90
N ILE A 938 -37.62 0.60 -9.12
CA ILE A 938 -38.38 1.76 -9.62
C ILE A 938 -37.42 2.89 -10.01
N LEU A 939 -36.40 3.16 -9.20
CA LEU A 939 -35.38 4.18 -9.48
C LEU A 939 -34.55 3.86 -10.73
N GLN A 940 -34.05 2.62 -10.87
CA GLN A 940 -33.33 2.16 -12.06
C GLN A 940 -34.17 2.28 -13.33
N ASN A 941 -35.47 1.96 -13.27
CA ASN A 941 -36.39 2.14 -14.40
C ASN A 941 -36.73 3.61 -14.69
N ALA A 942 -36.53 4.53 -13.74
CA ALA A 942 -36.60 5.97 -14.02
C ALA A 942 -35.32 6.44 -14.73
N PHE A 943 -34.16 6.01 -14.26
CA PHE A 943 -32.86 6.36 -14.87
C PHE A 943 -32.76 5.86 -16.30
N ALA A 944 -33.17 4.61 -16.56
CA ALA A 944 -33.19 4.02 -17.90
C ALA A 944 -34.20 4.68 -18.85
N ARG A 945 -35.29 5.29 -18.34
CA ARG A 945 -36.25 6.05 -19.17
C ARG A 945 -35.74 7.44 -19.55
N HIS A 946 -34.96 8.07 -18.66
CA HIS A 946 -34.44 9.44 -18.82
C HIS A 946 -32.96 9.50 -19.23
N ASN A 947 -32.38 8.37 -19.64
CA ASN A 947 -30.96 8.24 -20.02
C ASN A 947 -29.99 8.85 -18.99
N VAL A 948 -30.19 8.51 -17.71
CA VAL A 948 -29.29 8.93 -16.62
C VAL A 948 -28.14 7.94 -16.53
N ASP A 949 -26.96 8.30 -17.04
CA ASP A 949 -25.79 7.42 -17.20
C ASP A 949 -25.16 6.88 -15.88
N ARG A 950 -25.63 7.34 -14.72
CA ARG A 950 -25.16 6.84 -13.41
C ARG A 950 -25.80 5.51 -13.06
N THR A 951 -25.01 4.43 -13.00
CA THR A 951 -25.45 3.16 -12.41
C THR A 951 -25.86 3.34 -10.95
N VAL A 952 -27.04 2.83 -10.57
CA VAL A 952 -27.50 2.78 -9.17
C VAL A 952 -26.89 1.55 -8.48
N PRO A 953 -25.99 1.70 -7.47
CA PRO A 953 -25.32 0.57 -6.83
C PRO A 953 -26.21 -0.10 -5.78
N VAL A 954 -27.28 -0.76 -6.23
CA VAL A 954 -28.35 -1.30 -5.38
C VAL A 954 -27.83 -2.19 -4.26
N GLU A 955 -26.91 -3.12 -4.54
CA GLU A 955 -26.37 -4.05 -3.54
C GLU A 955 -25.58 -3.37 -2.41
N SER A 956 -25.06 -2.16 -2.63
CA SER A 956 -24.38 -1.37 -1.60
C SER A 956 -25.38 -0.50 -0.84
N LEU A 957 -26.29 0.16 -1.55
CA LEU A 957 -27.28 1.08 -0.96
C LEU A 957 -28.27 0.38 -0.03
N ILE A 958 -28.78 -0.81 -0.41
CA ILE A 958 -29.76 -1.57 0.40
C ILE A 958 -29.21 -2.03 1.76
N LYS A 959 -27.88 -2.09 1.91
CA LYS A 959 -27.20 -2.41 3.17
C LYS A 959 -27.20 -1.22 4.15
N CYS A 960 -27.82 -0.08 3.78
CA CYS A 960 -27.95 1.15 4.56
C CYS A 960 -26.63 1.72 5.12
N LYS A 961 -25.47 1.33 4.56
CA LYS A 961 -24.17 1.85 4.95
C LYS A 961 -24.09 3.35 4.74
N MET A 962 -23.52 4.06 5.71
CA MET A 962 -23.42 5.53 5.67
C MET A 962 -22.67 6.03 4.44
N GLN A 963 -21.47 5.48 4.14
CA GLN A 963 -20.62 5.99 3.06
C GLN A 963 -21.29 5.81 1.69
N ASP A 964 -21.72 4.59 1.37
CA ASP A 964 -22.38 4.26 0.10
C ASP A 964 -23.63 5.12 -0.14
N ASN A 965 -24.43 5.38 0.91
CA ASN A 965 -25.62 6.22 0.82
C ASN A 965 -25.29 7.72 0.83
N LEU A 966 -24.18 8.15 1.44
CA LEU A 966 -23.73 9.54 1.42
C LEU A 966 -23.21 9.93 0.04
N GLU A 967 -22.34 9.12 -0.57
CA GLU A 967 -21.83 9.35 -1.92
C GLU A 967 -22.98 9.43 -2.94
N PHE A 968 -23.93 8.49 -2.86
CA PHE A 968 -25.08 8.48 -3.77
C PHE A 968 -26.07 9.62 -3.49
N LEU A 969 -26.20 10.10 -2.24
CA LEU A 969 -27.02 11.26 -1.89
C LEU A 969 -26.36 12.58 -2.30
N GLN A 970 -25.03 12.73 -2.15
CA GLN A 970 -24.25 13.86 -2.66
C GLN A 970 -24.40 13.97 -4.18
N TRP A 971 -24.24 12.85 -4.90
CA TRP A 971 -24.49 12.80 -6.34
C TRP A 971 -25.95 13.11 -6.70
N SER A 972 -26.93 12.55 -5.96
CA SER A 972 -28.36 12.83 -6.19
C SER A 972 -28.72 14.30 -5.94
N LYS A 973 -28.07 14.97 -4.99
CA LYS A 973 -28.20 16.42 -4.75
C LYS A 973 -27.66 17.22 -5.93
N ARG A 974 -26.43 16.95 -6.37
CA ARG A 974 -25.82 17.61 -7.54
C ARG A 974 -26.69 17.43 -8.79
N PHE A 975 -27.20 16.23 -9.03
CA PHE A 975 -28.12 15.95 -10.13
C PHE A 975 -29.44 16.75 -9.98
N TRP A 976 -30.02 16.81 -8.78
CA TRP A 976 -31.22 17.60 -8.54
C TRP A 976 -30.98 19.11 -8.78
N ASP A 977 -29.88 19.67 -8.28
CA ASP A 977 -29.53 21.07 -8.48
C ASP A 977 -29.35 21.43 -9.97
N GLN A 978 -28.82 20.50 -10.76
CA GLN A 978 -28.57 20.70 -12.19
C GLN A 978 -29.84 20.53 -13.06
N TYR A 979 -30.74 19.60 -12.71
CA TYR A 979 -31.85 19.17 -13.58
C TYR A 979 -33.25 19.51 -13.07
N PHE A 980 -33.42 19.99 -11.83
CA PHE A 980 -34.75 20.36 -11.30
C PHE A 980 -35.31 21.60 -12.02
N PRO A 981 -36.46 21.51 -12.74
CA PRO A 981 -36.90 22.58 -13.62
C PRO A 981 -37.69 23.71 -12.91
N GLY A 982 -37.50 23.89 -11.61
CA GLY A 982 -38.01 25.04 -10.85
C GLY A 982 -39.53 25.10 -10.61
N HIS A 983 -40.27 24.02 -10.82
CA HIS A 983 -41.72 23.97 -10.61
C HIS A 983 -42.11 23.71 -9.15
N GLU A 984 -43.35 24.03 -8.76
CA GLU A 984 -43.86 23.69 -7.42
C GLU A 984 -44.07 22.16 -7.27
N TYR A 985 -43.40 21.55 -6.29
CA TYR A 985 -43.48 20.10 -6.03
C TYR A 985 -44.13 19.77 -4.68
N ASP A 986 -45.38 19.29 -4.69
CA ASP A 986 -46.08 18.83 -3.48
C ASP A 986 -45.71 17.37 -3.14
N ALA A 987 -44.66 17.23 -2.33
CA ALA A 987 -44.17 15.94 -1.85
C ALA A 987 -45.16 15.16 -0.97
N ILE A 988 -46.22 15.78 -0.41
CA ILE A 988 -47.25 15.09 0.35
C ILE A 988 -48.35 14.56 -0.58
N ALA A 989 -48.82 15.34 -1.56
CA ALA A 989 -49.80 14.87 -2.54
C ALA A 989 -49.24 13.69 -3.35
N ARG A 990 -47.98 13.76 -3.79
CA ARG A 990 -47.31 12.66 -4.52
C ARG A 990 -47.18 11.38 -3.67
N ARG A 991 -47.02 11.50 -2.35
CA ARG A 991 -47.04 10.35 -1.40
C ARG A 991 -48.45 9.86 -1.04
N LYS A 992 -49.46 10.72 -1.02
CA LYS A 992 -50.86 10.29 -0.80
C LYS A 992 -51.36 9.39 -1.94
N ALA A 993 -50.85 9.56 -3.16
CA ALA A 993 -51.07 8.63 -4.27
C ALA A 993 -50.46 7.23 -4.05
N SER A 994 -49.65 7.00 -3.00
CA SER A 994 -49.05 5.70 -2.65
C SER A 994 -49.52 5.11 -1.32
N GLY A 995 -50.46 5.77 -0.62
CA GLY A 995 -51.08 5.22 0.60
C GLY A 995 -50.25 5.35 1.88
N GLY A 996 -49.29 6.28 1.93
CA GLY A 996 -48.46 6.53 3.13
C GLY A 996 -49.23 7.15 4.33
N PRO A 997 -48.72 6.99 5.56
CA PRO A 997 -49.36 7.46 6.79
C PRO A 997 -49.33 8.99 6.96
N PRO A 998 -50.26 9.58 7.74
CA PRO A 998 -50.33 11.02 7.97
C PRO A 998 -49.24 11.52 8.94
N VAL A 999 -48.71 12.72 8.69
CA VAL A 999 -47.67 13.38 9.50
C VAL A 999 -48.29 14.27 10.58
N ALA A 1000 -47.69 14.28 11.78
CA ALA A 1000 -48.08 15.16 12.88
C ALA A 1000 -47.49 16.58 12.70
N ALA A 1001 -48.28 17.61 13.00
CA ALA A 1001 -47.88 19.01 12.82
C ALA A 1001 -46.86 19.49 13.89
N PRO A 1002 -45.90 20.36 13.54
CA PRO A 1002 -44.97 20.94 14.50
C PRO A 1002 -45.63 22.06 15.33
N ALA A 1003 -45.51 21.98 16.65
CA ALA A 1003 -45.95 23.04 17.55
C ALA A 1003 -44.89 24.14 17.69
N ALA A 1004 -45.30 25.39 17.55
CA ALA A 1004 -44.40 26.55 17.65
C ALA A 1004 -43.85 26.73 19.07
N ALA A 1005 -42.54 26.98 19.19
CA ALA A 1005 -41.91 27.32 20.45
C ALA A 1005 -42.32 28.74 20.90
N ARG A 1006 -42.86 28.85 22.12
CA ARG A 1006 -43.01 30.15 22.81
C ARG A 1006 -41.96 30.28 23.91
N THR A 1007 -41.28 31.41 23.91
CA THR A 1007 -40.43 31.86 25.01
C THR A 1007 -41.29 32.30 26.21
N SER A 1008 -40.83 32.03 27.42
CA SER A 1008 -41.39 32.61 28.65
C SER A 1008 -40.31 32.79 29.71
N VAL A 1009 -40.22 33.99 30.27
CA VAL A 1009 -39.16 34.42 31.19
C VAL A 1009 -39.66 34.38 32.64
N GLY A 1010 -38.87 33.75 33.53
CA GLY A 1010 -38.73 34.04 34.97
C GLY A 1010 -39.95 34.06 35.93
N ALA A 1011 -39.86 33.33 37.06
CA ALA A 1011 -39.96 33.91 38.42
C ALA A 1011 -39.83 32.89 39.57
N ALA A 1012 -38.70 32.97 40.29
CA ALA A 1012 -38.51 33.00 41.75
C ALA A 1012 -39.22 32.03 42.76
N THR A 1013 -38.47 31.78 43.85
CA THR A 1013 -38.83 31.23 45.19
C THR A 1013 -38.95 29.69 45.28
N ARG A 1014 -38.48 28.99 46.34
CA ARG A 1014 -38.09 29.39 47.73
C ARG A 1014 -37.00 28.45 48.31
N LYS A 1015 -36.13 28.97 49.19
CA LYS A 1015 -35.30 28.23 50.18
C LYS A 1015 -35.82 28.52 51.61
N PRO A 1016 -35.54 27.66 52.61
CA PRO A 1016 -34.43 27.88 53.57
C PRO A 1016 -33.61 26.59 53.85
N ALA A 1017 -32.31 26.52 54.22
CA ALA A 1017 -31.49 27.22 55.24
C ALA A 1017 -31.89 26.84 56.69
N ASN A 1018 -31.05 26.43 57.66
CA ASN A 1018 -29.59 26.17 57.84
C ASN A 1018 -29.46 24.95 58.84
N THR A 1019 -28.32 24.37 59.29
CA THR A 1019 -27.11 24.93 59.95
C THR A 1019 -25.95 23.91 60.12
N ALA A 1020 -24.76 24.44 60.46
CA ALA A 1020 -23.66 23.84 61.25
C ALA A 1020 -22.49 23.09 60.57
N ALA A 1021 -21.30 23.67 60.77
CA ALA A 1021 -19.93 23.12 60.79
C ALA A 1021 -19.19 23.85 61.97
N PRO A 1022 -17.88 23.65 62.31
CA PRO A 1022 -16.83 22.84 61.68
C PRO A 1022 -15.88 22.10 62.70
N ARG A 1023 -14.65 21.72 62.25
CA ARG A 1023 -13.43 21.20 62.95
C ARG A 1023 -13.27 19.67 62.98
N ALA A 1024 -12.08 19.07 62.74
CA ALA A 1024 -10.75 19.60 62.33
C ALA A 1024 -9.92 18.57 61.53
N ALA A 1025 -8.80 19.02 60.95
CA ALA A 1025 -7.87 18.30 60.05
C ALA A 1025 -6.81 17.44 60.85
N PRO A 1026 -5.80 16.72 60.24
CA PRO A 1026 -5.04 17.07 59.03
C PRO A 1026 -4.76 15.94 58.00
N ARG A 1027 -4.04 16.33 56.92
CA ARG A 1027 -3.70 15.57 55.70
C ARG A 1027 -2.38 14.81 55.78
N ALA A 1028 -2.29 13.73 54.99
CA ALA A 1028 -1.24 13.47 53.98
C ALA A 1028 -1.92 12.64 52.86
N GLY A 1029 -1.57 12.68 51.57
CA GLY A 1029 -0.57 13.45 50.83
C GLY A 1029 -0.18 12.64 49.59
N SER A 1030 -0.72 12.97 48.40
CA SER A 1030 -0.37 12.32 47.13
C SER A 1030 -0.21 13.37 46.03
N ALA A 1031 0.86 13.25 45.25
CA ALA A 1031 1.25 14.24 44.25
C ALA A 1031 0.63 13.94 42.89
N THR A 1032 -0.12 14.89 42.34
CA THR A 1032 -0.47 14.93 40.92
C THR A 1032 0.79 15.22 40.10
N SER A 1033 1.12 14.34 39.15
CA SER A 1033 2.28 14.49 38.27
C SER A 1033 2.08 15.65 37.29
N GLY A 1034 3.09 16.51 37.16
CA GLY A 1034 3.02 17.72 36.31
C GLY A 1034 2.70 17.44 34.83
N ALA A 1035 3.03 16.25 34.33
CA ALA A 1035 2.71 15.81 32.96
C ALA A 1035 1.20 15.86 32.63
N SER A 1036 0.32 15.58 33.60
CA SER A 1036 -1.14 15.61 33.41
C SER A 1036 -1.70 17.03 33.24
N VAL A 1037 -1.01 18.04 33.77
CA VAL A 1037 -1.38 19.45 33.63
C VAL A 1037 -0.81 20.01 32.33
N ALA A 1038 0.45 19.70 32.02
CA ALA A 1038 1.10 20.08 30.76
C ALA A 1038 0.32 19.56 29.54
N LEU A 1039 -0.04 18.27 29.51
CA LEU A 1039 -0.84 17.67 28.43
C LEU A 1039 -2.22 18.32 28.25
N LYS A 1040 -2.82 18.87 29.31
CA LYS A 1040 -4.10 19.59 29.20
C LYS A 1040 -3.93 20.99 28.62
N GLN A 1041 -2.88 21.70 29.02
CA GLN A 1041 -2.53 23.00 28.43
C GLN A 1041 -2.12 22.86 26.96
N GLU A 1042 -1.40 21.81 26.60
CA GLU A 1042 -1.04 21.48 25.21
C GLU A 1042 -2.29 21.19 24.36
N ASN A 1043 -3.27 20.44 24.90
CA ASN A 1043 -4.54 20.18 24.22
C ASN A 1043 -5.43 21.43 24.04
N GLU A 1044 -5.38 22.40 24.96
CA GLU A 1044 -6.09 23.68 24.78
C GLU A 1044 -5.36 24.59 23.78
N SER A 1045 -4.03 24.66 23.86
CA SER A 1045 -3.18 25.35 22.87
C SER A 1045 -3.41 24.83 21.45
N LEU A 1046 -3.45 23.51 21.24
CA LEU A 1046 -3.72 22.89 19.93
C LEU A 1046 -5.12 23.19 19.41
N LYS A 1047 -6.14 23.31 20.29
CA LYS A 1047 -7.50 23.70 19.88
C LYS A 1047 -7.58 25.16 19.45
N GLU A 1048 -6.88 26.05 20.16
CA GLU A 1048 -6.79 27.47 19.77
C GLU A 1048 -5.99 27.62 18.46
N ALA A 1049 -4.93 26.83 18.26
CA ALA A 1049 -4.18 26.79 17.01
C ALA A 1049 -5.04 26.31 15.83
N ILE A 1050 -5.83 25.23 15.99
CA ILE A 1050 -6.77 24.76 14.96
C ILE A 1050 -7.82 25.84 14.64
N ALA A 1051 -8.42 26.46 15.65
CA ALA A 1051 -9.40 27.54 15.45
C ALA A 1051 -8.77 28.82 14.83
N GLY A 1052 -7.45 29.01 14.97
CA GLY A 1052 -6.67 30.01 14.23
C GLY A 1052 -6.52 29.62 12.76
N LEU A 1053 -6.06 28.41 12.49
CA LEU A 1053 -5.86 27.87 11.13
C LEU A 1053 -7.17 27.81 10.32
N GLU A 1054 -8.31 27.51 10.95
CA GLU A 1054 -9.63 27.56 10.29
C GLU A 1054 -10.00 28.99 9.85
N LYS A 1055 -9.69 30.00 10.67
CA LYS A 1055 -9.91 31.41 10.30
C LYS A 1055 -8.93 31.88 9.24
N GLU A 1056 -7.69 31.43 9.27
CA GLU A 1056 -6.71 31.73 8.22
C GLU A 1056 -7.13 31.09 6.90
N ARG A 1057 -7.55 29.81 6.91
CA ARG A 1057 -8.14 29.13 5.75
C ARG A 1057 -9.29 29.94 5.15
N ASP A 1058 -10.26 30.35 5.97
CA ASP A 1058 -11.44 31.07 5.49
C ASP A 1058 -11.09 32.48 4.97
N PHE A 1059 -10.10 33.14 5.59
CA PHE A 1059 -9.56 34.43 5.13
C PHE A 1059 -8.83 34.32 3.78
N TYR A 1060 -7.99 33.31 3.59
CA TYR A 1060 -7.32 33.06 2.31
C TYR A 1060 -8.33 32.64 1.23
N PHE A 1061 -9.30 31.78 1.57
CA PHE A 1061 -10.36 31.37 0.65
C PHE A 1061 -11.20 32.56 0.16
N SER A 1062 -11.59 33.48 1.06
CA SER A 1062 -12.30 34.71 0.67
C SER A 1062 -11.48 35.55 -0.31
N LYS A 1063 -10.18 35.74 -0.06
CA LYS A 1063 -9.30 36.51 -0.96
C LYS A 1063 -9.14 35.88 -2.33
N LEU A 1064 -8.99 34.55 -2.40
CA LEU A 1064 -8.88 33.84 -3.68
C LEU A 1064 -10.18 33.95 -4.48
N ARG A 1065 -11.33 33.88 -3.81
CA ARG A 1065 -12.66 34.11 -4.42
C ARG A 1065 -12.87 35.55 -4.90
N ASP A 1066 -12.37 36.55 -4.17
CA ASP A 1066 -12.42 37.95 -4.60
C ASP A 1066 -11.58 38.17 -5.87
N ILE A 1067 -10.41 37.52 -5.97
CA ILE A 1067 -9.57 37.52 -7.19
C ILE A 1067 -10.28 36.81 -8.34
N GLU A 1068 -10.91 35.65 -8.09
CA GLU A 1068 -11.71 34.91 -9.07
C GLU A 1068 -12.83 35.78 -9.66
N LEU A 1069 -13.59 36.48 -8.81
CA LEU A 1069 -14.64 37.41 -9.23
C LEU A 1069 -14.10 38.60 -10.01
N LEU A 1070 -12.92 39.14 -9.66
CA LEU A 1070 -12.28 40.21 -10.43
C LEU A 1070 -11.86 39.75 -11.84
N LEU A 1071 -11.38 38.51 -11.97
CA LEU A 1071 -11.05 37.92 -13.27
C LEU A 1071 -12.28 37.63 -14.12
N GLN A 1072 -13.36 37.10 -13.51
CA GLN A 1072 -14.64 36.90 -14.20
C GLN A 1072 -15.20 38.24 -14.74
N ASN A 1073 -15.22 39.29 -13.91
CA ASN A 1073 -15.63 40.64 -14.36
C ASN A 1073 -14.72 41.21 -15.46
N ALA A 1074 -13.41 40.95 -15.43
CA ALA A 1074 -12.49 41.39 -16.48
C ALA A 1074 -12.74 40.67 -17.83
N ILE A 1075 -13.04 39.37 -17.78
CA ILE A 1075 -13.41 38.57 -18.97
C ILE A 1075 -14.76 39.02 -19.53
N GLU A 1076 -15.75 39.31 -18.69
CA GLU A 1076 -17.05 39.83 -19.14
C GLU A 1076 -16.94 41.19 -19.84
N LEU A 1077 -16.03 42.06 -19.37
CA LEU A 1077 -15.78 43.37 -19.97
C LEU A 1077 -14.95 43.29 -21.27
N GLU A 1078 -13.99 42.38 -21.36
CA GLU A 1078 -13.13 42.21 -22.54
C GLU A 1078 -12.92 40.73 -22.91
N PRO A 1079 -13.88 40.10 -23.64
CA PRO A 1079 -13.88 38.65 -23.94
C PRO A 1079 -12.73 38.12 -24.83
N GLU A 1080 -11.82 38.98 -25.27
CA GLU A 1080 -10.58 38.55 -25.94
C GLU A 1080 -9.53 38.05 -24.92
N LEU A 1081 -9.61 38.47 -23.64
CA LEU A 1081 -8.68 38.07 -22.58
C LEU A 1081 -8.70 36.56 -22.26
N GLU A 1082 -9.83 35.89 -22.48
CA GLU A 1082 -9.99 34.44 -22.29
C GLU A 1082 -9.33 33.60 -23.41
N LYS A 1083 -9.14 34.24 -24.59
CA LYS A 1083 -8.61 33.61 -25.81
C LYS A 1083 -7.09 33.67 -25.92
N ASP A 1084 -6.43 34.53 -25.14
CA ASP A 1084 -4.97 34.54 -25.05
C ASP A 1084 -4.51 33.39 -24.15
N ASP A 1085 -4.11 32.27 -24.77
CA ASP A 1085 -3.64 31.08 -24.08
C ASP A 1085 -2.39 31.33 -23.21
N ASN A 1086 -1.64 32.42 -23.44
CA ASN A 1086 -0.50 32.85 -22.61
C ASN A 1086 -0.79 34.12 -21.79
N GLY A 1087 -2.03 34.61 -21.80
CA GLY A 1087 -2.43 35.87 -21.16
C GLY A 1087 -2.42 35.82 -19.64
N LEU A 1088 -2.28 36.98 -19.00
CA LEU A 1088 -2.21 37.10 -17.53
C LEU A 1088 -3.43 36.48 -16.83
N VAL A 1089 -4.64 36.70 -17.37
CA VAL A 1089 -5.91 36.20 -16.83
C VAL A 1089 -5.92 34.66 -16.76
N LYS A 1090 -5.55 33.99 -17.86
CA LYS A 1090 -5.55 32.53 -17.94
C LYS A 1090 -4.48 31.90 -17.06
N ASN A 1091 -3.32 32.55 -16.92
CA ASN A 1091 -2.28 32.13 -15.99
C ASN A 1091 -2.73 32.22 -14.52
N ILE A 1092 -3.48 33.27 -14.13
CA ILE A 1092 -3.99 33.38 -12.75
C ILE A 1092 -5.12 32.36 -12.51
N GLN A 1093 -6.01 32.13 -13.49
CA GLN A 1093 -7.00 31.03 -13.40
C GLN A 1093 -6.32 29.67 -13.23
N ALA A 1094 -5.26 29.37 -14.01
CA ALA A 1094 -4.51 28.13 -13.88
C ALA A 1094 -3.86 27.93 -12.50
N ILE A 1095 -3.50 29.02 -11.80
CA ILE A 1095 -3.02 28.98 -10.41
C ILE A 1095 -4.20 28.73 -9.44
N LEU A 1096 -5.30 29.48 -9.58
CA LEU A 1096 -6.50 29.36 -8.74
C LEU A 1096 -7.12 27.96 -8.74
N TYR A 1097 -7.14 27.29 -9.91
CA TYR A 1097 -7.70 25.96 -10.09
C TYR A 1097 -6.65 24.84 -10.11
N SER A 1098 -5.41 25.10 -9.67
CA SER A 1098 -4.40 24.05 -9.54
C SER A 1098 -4.69 23.13 -8.34
N THR A 1099 -4.62 21.82 -8.56
CA THR A 1099 -4.85 20.79 -7.53
C THR A 1099 -3.57 19.98 -7.29
N GLU A 1100 -3.37 19.49 -6.06
CA GLU A 1100 -2.26 18.57 -5.79
C GLU A 1100 -2.50 17.20 -6.47
N GLU A 1101 -1.50 16.71 -7.21
CA GLU A 1101 -1.61 15.49 -8.04
C GLU A 1101 -1.75 14.20 -7.19
N GLY A 1102 -2.98 13.91 -6.77
CA GLY A 1102 -3.35 12.67 -6.08
C GLY A 1102 -4.74 12.14 -6.40
N PHE A 1103 -5.49 12.80 -7.30
CA PHE A 1103 -6.89 12.49 -7.60
C PHE A 1103 -7.16 12.55 -9.11
N GLU A 1104 -7.09 11.40 -9.79
CA GLU A 1104 -7.57 11.25 -11.18
C GLU A 1104 -8.71 10.24 -11.28
N ILE A 1105 -9.65 10.54 -12.18
CA ILE A 1105 -10.91 9.82 -12.38
C ILE A 1105 -10.68 8.61 -13.31
N PRO A 1106 -11.29 7.42 -13.05
CA PRO A 1106 -11.12 6.25 -13.92
C PRO A 1106 -11.65 6.49 -15.34
N ALA A 1107 -10.82 6.20 -16.35
CA ALA A 1107 -11.18 6.31 -17.76
C ALA A 1107 -12.19 5.22 -18.21
N GLU A 1108 -13.08 5.60 -19.12
CA GLU A 1108 -14.13 4.75 -19.68
C GLU A 1108 -13.57 3.55 -20.48
N ALA A 1109 -14.24 2.39 -20.39
CA ALA A 1109 -13.88 1.20 -21.15
C ALA A 1109 -14.66 1.13 -22.47
N GLU A 1110 -13.97 1.08 -23.61
CA GLU A 1110 -14.60 0.75 -24.90
C GLU A 1110 -15.02 -0.74 -24.95
N PRO A 1111 -16.14 -1.08 -25.63
CA PRO A 1111 -16.71 -2.42 -25.61
C PRO A 1111 -16.13 -3.37 -26.67
N ASP A 1112 -15.76 -4.58 -26.25
CA ASP A 1112 -15.48 -5.69 -27.16
C ASP A 1112 -16.76 -6.16 -27.89
N ALA A 1113 -16.62 -6.46 -29.18
CA ALA A 1113 -17.70 -6.94 -30.04
C ALA A 1113 -17.57 -8.44 -30.36
N ASN A 1114 -18.73 -9.07 -30.62
CA ASN A 1114 -18.98 -10.52 -30.76
C ASN A 1114 -18.99 -11.27 -29.41
N GLY A 1115 -19.99 -12.08 -29.08
CA GLY A 1115 -21.21 -12.45 -29.81
C GLY A 1115 -21.79 -13.73 -29.18
N ASP A 1116 -23.11 -13.85 -29.14
CA ASP A 1116 -23.87 -14.86 -28.39
C ASP A 1116 -23.47 -16.33 -28.65
N GLU A 1117 -23.54 -17.20 -27.62
CA GLU A 1117 -24.61 -18.23 -27.53
C GLU A 1117 -24.58 -19.09 -26.23
N LEU A 1118 -25.74 -19.13 -25.57
CA LEU A 1118 -26.46 -20.28 -24.96
C LEU A 1118 -25.91 -21.09 -23.74
N ASP A 1119 -26.82 -21.17 -22.77
CA ASP A 1119 -27.27 -22.34 -21.99
C ASP A 1119 -26.45 -22.97 -20.83
N THR A 1120 -27.01 -22.76 -19.63
CA THR A 1120 -27.20 -23.72 -18.52
C THR A 1120 -25.99 -24.52 -17.98
N PHE A 1121 -25.57 -24.23 -16.75
CA PHE A 1121 -25.94 -25.01 -15.56
C PHE A 1121 -25.60 -24.27 -14.24
#